data_AF-A0A7X3D6J2-F1
#
_entry.id   AF-A0A7X3D6J2-F1
#
_cell.length_a   1.000
_cell.length_b   1.000
_cell.length_c   1.000
_cell.angle_alpha   90.00
_cell.angle_beta   90.00
_cell.angle_gamma   90.00
#
_symmetry.space_group_name_H-M   'P 1'
#
loop_
_entity.id
_entity.type
_entity.pdbx_description
1 polymer ?
#
loop_
_entity_poly.entity_id
_entity_poly.type
_entity_poly.pdbx_seq_one_letter_code
_entity_poly.pdbx_strand_id
1 'polypeptide(L)'
;MNRVEADGYLEAIKPFLPELIAASSNVAELLYEPINEQTWQQFGEIVEGIDDLFRTLKTIDTLCNDDAGVYEFTSCIDRAIESIQESFYALNDRMDEEDYAGAAECIRFELIPIFSQLARELGDNQMTMDNRFAANMQFLKRHYSKVYARMKAFQDGAHYSVTYARNGMPNIRVAEEGRKPHYIHSQFDPLQEADRWVEYLEKTVRNKSVIMMYGFGNGYLAQSYGRSYPEHILYIYEPDERAFAAAMRAIDMDQLLSSLNIEELVVGTEPTARERLVDVFSTQRGGQEIVILPAYRKRRNAEVMAFFREIKDAVLNYSTLLYNHEQFGMTWIRNNMFNLEKALNTPSINGLKDRFKGMTAVIVGAGPSLEQDIALLKQMRSHALVIAAGSTIQSLLHYGVEPHLIVSIDGSEANYNAFHGLNIEDIPLLFAPMLQYQIIESRAEKLLHTFISADPTTKHFMNLTEADPIFQTTFSVTGTAIQAAIYMGCDEIVFSGQDLSYPGDKMYASGADHFSEESMKTTVNQAVLQVENVSGGKNRTNQAMMQTLQDIENLIASFPNVRFINTSRAGAKIKHTLWESMESVLSRYYNRVVDEKALIREMAAMPLYDHARVRKTHERINRLPEQIKQCEQSLKWIVQQVNLLSKMRETELDKCSSVIDKIDDAWLKITKGSPFNGLFIRACWGGLKRLEVQLYKLKDANSVSEQADFYCEYMKPLVQEMLNVCPELIEISVEAKVRLGSVV
;
A
#
# COMPACT_ATOMS: atom_id res chain seq x y z
N MET A 1 -15.56 -43.94 -15.16
CA MET A 1 -16.87 -44.19 -15.82
C MET A 1 -17.95 -44.19 -14.74
N ASN A 2 -17.79 -45.00 -13.69
CA ASN A 2 -18.71 -45.09 -12.54
C ASN A 2 -19.02 -43.75 -11.86
N ARG A 3 -18.03 -42.86 -11.67
CA ARG A 3 -18.27 -41.55 -11.05
C ARG A 3 -19.17 -40.61 -11.87
N VAL A 4 -18.98 -40.56 -13.19
CA VAL A 4 -19.82 -39.72 -14.09
C VAL A 4 -21.26 -40.23 -14.09
N GLU A 5 -21.43 -41.54 -13.99
CA GLU A 5 -22.73 -42.19 -13.90
C GLU A 5 -23.40 -41.90 -12.54
N ALA A 6 -22.65 -42.00 -11.43
CA ALA A 6 -23.10 -41.62 -10.09
C ALA A 6 -23.51 -40.12 -10.01
N ASP A 7 -22.72 -39.22 -10.60
CA ASP A 7 -23.04 -37.79 -10.67
C ASP A 7 -24.34 -37.56 -11.46
N GLY A 8 -24.60 -38.34 -12.53
CA GLY A 8 -25.84 -38.30 -13.29
C GLY A 8 -27.08 -38.67 -12.46
N TYR A 9 -26.98 -39.72 -11.63
CA TYR A 9 -28.06 -40.09 -10.70
C TYR A 9 -28.29 -39.04 -9.62
N LEU A 10 -27.21 -38.43 -9.10
CA LEU A 10 -27.33 -37.37 -8.09
C LEU A 10 -28.03 -36.13 -8.63
N GLU A 11 -27.71 -35.71 -9.85
CA GLU A 11 -28.41 -34.60 -10.48
C GLU A 11 -29.89 -34.89 -10.74
N ALA A 12 -30.29 -36.16 -10.86
CA ALA A 12 -31.70 -36.56 -10.92
C ALA A 12 -32.41 -36.51 -9.56
N ILE A 13 -31.71 -36.87 -8.46
CA ILE A 13 -32.28 -36.84 -7.09
C ILE A 13 -32.53 -35.42 -6.60
N LYS A 14 -31.65 -34.46 -6.91
CA LYS A 14 -31.72 -33.08 -6.41
C LYS A 14 -33.07 -32.38 -6.67
N PRO A 15 -33.64 -32.38 -7.88
CA PRO A 15 -34.98 -31.82 -8.12
C PRO A 15 -36.10 -32.70 -7.58
N PHE A 16 -35.87 -34.01 -7.43
CA PHE A 16 -36.88 -34.96 -6.94
C PHE A 16 -37.16 -34.83 -5.44
N LEU A 17 -36.14 -34.59 -4.61
CA LEU A 17 -36.30 -34.51 -3.15
C LEU A 17 -37.31 -33.43 -2.70
N PRO A 18 -37.31 -32.19 -3.21
CA PRO A 18 -38.34 -31.20 -2.89
C PRO A 18 -39.76 -31.65 -3.26
N GLU A 19 -39.94 -32.33 -4.39
CA GLU A 19 -41.24 -32.85 -4.83
C GLU A 19 -41.71 -33.96 -3.87
N LEU A 20 -40.83 -34.88 -3.51
CA LEU A 20 -41.11 -35.95 -2.56
C LEU A 20 -41.46 -35.41 -1.17
N ILE A 21 -40.76 -34.37 -0.69
CA ILE A 21 -41.05 -33.71 0.59
C ILE A 21 -42.44 -33.06 0.56
N ALA A 22 -42.79 -32.37 -0.52
CA ALA A 22 -44.09 -31.72 -0.66
C ALA A 22 -45.23 -32.76 -0.72
N ALA A 23 -45.06 -33.82 -1.52
CA ALA A 23 -46.02 -34.91 -1.60
C ALA A 23 -46.19 -35.62 -0.25
N SER A 24 -45.10 -35.93 0.43
CA SER A 24 -45.11 -36.53 1.78
C SER A 24 -45.82 -35.65 2.80
N SER A 25 -45.60 -34.33 2.75
CA SER A 25 -46.27 -33.37 3.65
C SER A 25 -47.78 -33.38 3.44
N ASN A 26 -48.22 -33.42 2.18
CA ASN A 26 -49.64 -33.47 1.85
C ASN A 26 -50.29 -34.78 2.30
N VAL A 27 -49.64 -35.93 2.08
CA VAL A 27 -50.14 -37.23 2.55
C VAL A 27 -50.21 -37.30 4.08
N ALA A 28 -49.21 -36.75 4.78
CA ALA A 28 -49.23 -36.70 6.24
C ALA A 28 -50.39 -35.87 6.80
N GLU A 29 -50.88 -34.84 6.09
CA GLU A 29 -52.11 -34.12 6.49
C GLU A 29 -53.36 -34.98 6.21
N LEU A 30 -53.42 -35.66 5.06
CA LEU A 30 -54.58 -36.48 4.68
C LEU A 30 -54.81 -37.71 5.57
N LEU A 31 -53.75 -38.26 6.18
CA LEU A 31 -53.84 -39.41 7.07
C LEU A 31 -54.49 -39.08 8.43
N TYR A 32 -54.69 -37.79 8.77
CA TYR A 32 -55.49 -37.39 9.94
C TYR A 32 -57.01 -37.35 9.65
N GLU A 33 -57.40 -37.44 8.39
CA GLU A 33 -58.80 -37.46 7.95
C GLU A 33 -59.26 -38.91 7.63
N PRO A 34 -60.58 -39.18 7.56
CA PRO A 34 -61.08 -40.49 7.15
C PRO A 34 -60.56 -40.90 5.76
N ILE A 35 -59.88 -42.05 5.71
CA ILE A 35 -59.22 -42.56 4.51
C ILE A 35 -60.23 -42.79 3.38
N ASN A 36 -59.92 -42.27 2.20
CA ASN A 36 -60.69 -42.46 0.97
C ASN A 36 -59.78 -42.90 -0.18
N GLU A 37 -60.36 -43.14 -1.36
CA GLU A 37 -59.63 -43.61 -2.54
C GLU A 37 -58.50 -42.65 -2.97
N GLN A 38 -58.70 -41.35 -2.82
CA GLN A 38 -57.69 -40.34 -3.12
C GLN A 38 -56.52 -40.39 -2.11
N THR A 39 -56.79 -40.62 -0.82
CA THR A 39 -55.74 -40.79 0.19
C THR A 39 -54.86 -42.01 -0.14
N TRP A 40 -55.48 -43.13 -0.52
CA TRP A 40 -54.73 -44.33 -0.92
C TRP A 40 -53.89 -44.12 -2.19
N GLN A 41 -54.43 -43.40 -3.17
CA GLN A 41 -53.68 -43.08 -4.38
C GLN A 41 -52.44 -42.24 -4.05
N GLN A 42 -52.59 -41.15 -3.30
CA GLN A 42 -51.46 -40.28 -2.96
C GLN A 42 -50.46 -40.97 -2.03
N PHE A 43 -50.93 -41.84 -1.13
CA PHE A 43 -50.06 -42.69 -0.32
C PHE A 43 -49.23 -43.65 -1.19
N GLY A 44 -49.85 -44.28 -2.19
CA GLY A 44 -49.14 -45.14 -3.14
C GLY A 44 -48.07 -44.39 -3.94
N GLU A 45 -48.38 -43.18 -4.41
CA GLU A 45 -47.43 -42.30 -5.12
C GLU A 45 -46.21 -41.94 -4.25
N ILE A 46 -46.39 -41.64 -2.96
CA ILE A 46 -45.23 -41.38 -2.09
C ILE A 46 -44.42 -42.64 -1.81
N VAL A 47 -45.07 -43.80 -1.65
CA VAL A 47 -44.37 -45.08 -1.40
C VAL A 47 -43.48 -45.45 -2.58
N GLU A 48 -44.00 -45.33 -3.80
CA GLU A 48 -43.21 -45.50 -5.02
C GLU A 48 -42.04 -44.50 -5.06
N GLY A 49 -42.30 -43.23 -4.74
CA GLY A 49 -41.25 -42.21 -4.71
C GLY A 49 -40.14 -42.47 -3.67
N ILE A 50 -40.49 -43.01 -2.50
CA ILE A 50 -39.51 -43.38 -1.47
C ILE A 50 -38.67 -44.58 -1.93
N ASP A 51 -39.29 -45.60 -2.53
CA ASP A 51 -38.59 -46.76 -3.07
C ASP A 51 -37.63 -46.36 -4.21
N ASP A 52 -38.08 -45.49 -5.12
CA ASP A 52 -37.25 -44.95 -6.20
C ASP A 52 -36.05 -44.17 -5.67
N LEU A 53 -36.24 -43.30 -4.66
CA LEU A 53 -35.14 -42.62 -3.99
C LEU A 53 -34.16 -43.62 -3.39
N PHE A 54 -34.66 -44.59 -2.63
CA PHE A 54 -33.83 -45.58 -1.93
C PHE A 54 -33.01 -46.43 -2.91
N ARG A 55 -33.62 -46.91 -4.00
CA ARG A 55 -32.94 -47.67 -5.06
C ARG A 55 -31.88 -46.83 -5.77
N THR A 56 -32.18 -45.57 -6.04
CA THR A 56 -31.22 -44.66 -6.68
C THR A 56 -30.03 -44.40 -5.75
N LEU A 57 -30.26 -44.15 -4.46
CA LEU A 57 -29.19 -44.01 -3.46
C LEU A 57 -28.32 -45.26 -3.35
N LYS A 58 -28.93 -46.47 -3.32
CA LYS A 58 -28.20 -47.75 -3.33
C LYS A 58 -27.38 -47.96 -4.59
N THR A 59 -27.90 -47.50 -5.74
CA THR A 59 -27.18 -47.54 -7.02
C THR A 59 -25.94 -46.64 -6.96
N ILE A 60 -26.09 -45.40 -6.46
CA ILE A 60 -24.97 -44.48 -6.26
C ILE A 60 -23.93 -45.07 -5.29
N ASP A 61 -24.37 -45.57 -4.13
CA ASP A 61 -23.50 -46.21 -3.14
C ASP A 61 -22.67 -47.36 -3.75
N THR A 62 -23.32 -48.23 -4.53
CA THR A 62 -22.63 -49.33 -5.25
C THR A 62 -21.61 -48.80 -6.26
N LEU A 63 -21.97 -47.81 -7.07
CA LEU A 63 -21.07 -47.20 -8.06
C LEU A 63 -19.86 -46.52 -7.40
N CYS A 64 -20.02 -45.98 -6.20
CA CYS A 64 -18.98 -45.28 -5.45
C CYS A 64 -18.05 -46.21 -4.67
N ASN A 65 -18.54 -47.36 -4.18
CA ASN A 65 -17.73 -48.33 -3.44
C ASN A 65 -16.68 -49.06 -4.32
N ASP A 66 -16.88 -49.09 -5.63
CA ASP A 66 -15.95 -49.69 -6.60
C ASP A 66 -14.83 -48.73 -7.06
N ASP A 67 -14.89 -47.45 -6.70
CA ASP A 67 -13.88 -46.45 -7.07
C ASP A 67 -12.86 -46.27 -5.93
N ALA A 68 -11.56 -46.30 -6.23
CA ALA A 68 -10.49 -46.29 -5.21
C ALA A 68 -10.33 -44.94 -4.46
N GLY A 69 -11.26 -44.01 -4.65
CA GLY A 69 -11.27 -42.68 -4.05
C GLY A 69 -12.55 -42.39 -3.26
N VAL A 70 -12.43 -41.62 -2.18
CA VAL A 70 -13.58 -41.21 -1.36
C VAL A 70 -14.50 -40.29 -2.18
N TYR A 71 -15.73 -40.75 -2.44
CA TYR A 71 -16.78 -39.94 -3.05
C TYR A 71 -17.37 -38.97 -2.02
N GLU A 72 -17.63 -37.71 -2.41
CA GLU A 72 -17.88 -36.64 -1.43
C GLU A 72 -19.24 -36.73 -0.73
N PHE A 73 -20.19 -37.43 -1.34
CA PHE A 73 -21.52 -37.68 -0.77
C PHE A 73 -21.66 -39.05 -0.10
N THR A 74 -20.63 -39.90 -0.05
CA THR A 74 -20.73 -41.26 0.53
C THR A 74 -21.34 -41.23 1.93
N SER A 75 -20.80 -40.39 2.83
CA SER A 75 -21.31 -40.34 4.21
C SER A 75 -22.75 -39.84 4.35
N CYS A 76 -23.24 -39.00 3.43
CA CYS A 76 -24.64 -38.56 3.48
C CYS A 76 -25.57 -39.61 2.87
N ILE A 77 -25.14 -40.25 1.78
CA ILE A 77 -25.87 -41.32 1.11
C ILE A 77 -26.04 -42.53 2.04
N ASP A 78 -24.96 -43.02 2.66
CA ASP A 78 -24.99 -44.17 3.58
C ASP A 78 -26.00 -43.96 4.71
N ARG A 79 -25.91 -42.79 5.35
CA ARG A 79 -26.80 -42.41 6.45
C ARG A 79 -28.25 -42.27 5.97
N ALA A 80 -28.48 -41.67 4.81
CA ALA A 80 -29.83 -41.54 4.26
C ALA A 80 -30.43 -42.92 3.95
N ILE A 81 -29.64 -43.83 3.38
CA ILE A 81 -30.05 -45.21 3.14
C ILE A 81 -30.46 -45.90 4.45
N GLU A 82 -29.62 -45.86 5.48
CA GLU A 82 -29.91 -46.48 6.78
C GLU A 82 -31.19 -45.90 7.41
N SER A 83 -31.30 -44.56 7.47
CA SER A 83 -32.45 -43.91 8.09
C SER A 83 -33.75 -44.08 7.32
N ILE A 84 -33.72 -44.03 5.97
CA ILE A 84 -34.91 -44.28 5.13
C ILE A 84 -35.40 -45.71 5.34
N GLN A 85 -34.50 -46.69 5.37
CA GLN A 85 -34.86 -48.08 5.55
C GLN A 85 -35.58 -48.30 6.89
N GLU A 86 -35.04 -47.79 7.99
CA GLU A 86 -35.65 -47.91 9.33
C GLU A 86 -37.04 -47.27 9.40
N SER A 87 -37.17 -46.00 8.98
CA SER A 87 -38.44 -45.28 9.05
C SER A 87 -39.48 -45.79 8.06
N PHE A 88 -39.07 -46.33 6.90
CA PHE A 88 -40.01 -46.92 5.95
C PHE A 88 -40.62 -48.23 6.46
N TYR A 89 -39.86 -49.06 7.19
CA TYR A 89 -40.43 -50.22 7.88
C TYR A 89 -41.46 -49.79 8.93
N ALA A 90 -41.13 -48.80 9.76
CA ALA A 90 -42.04 -48.28 10.77
C ALA A 90 -43.33 -47.69 10.15
N LEU A 91 -43.23 -47.05 8.98
CA LEU A 91 -44.39 -46.55 8.25
C LEU A 91 -45.31 -47.68 7.79
N ASN A 92 -44.76 -48.74 7.19
CA ASN A 92 -45.56 -49.87 6.70
C ASN A 92 -46.26 -50.62 7.84
N ASP A 93 -45.56 -50.87 8.94
CA ASP A 93 -46.15 -51.53 10.12
C ASP A 93 -47.35 -50.74 10.66
N ARG A 94 -47.24 -49.41 10.75
CA ARG A 94 -48.36 -48.55 11.20
C ARG A 94 -49.52 -48.55 10.21
N MET A 95 -49.25 -48.56 8.91
CA MET A 95 -50.30 -48.64 7.89
C MET A 95 -51.02 -50.00 7.90
N ASP A 96 -50.30 -51.10 8.13
CA ASP A 96 -50.87 -52.46 8.26
C ASP A 96 -51.72 -52.62 9.53
N GLU A 97 -51.35 -51.92 10.61
CA GLU A 97 -52.11 -51.87 11.88
C GLU A 97 -53.28 -50.88 11.84
N GLU A 98 -53.53 -50.21 10.71
CA GLU A 98 -54.52 -49.13 10.55
C GLU A 98 -54.29 -47.93 11.50
N ASP A 99 -53.06 -47.75 12.00
CA ASP A 99 -52.63 -46.59 12.79
C ASP A 99 -52.24 -45.41 11.86
N TYR A 100 -53.23 -44.82 11.21
CA TYR A 100 -53.02 -43.73 10.26
C TYR A 100 -52.44 -42.46 10.91
N ALA A 101 -52.80 -42.17 12.17
CA ALA A 101 -52.24 -41.05 12.91
C ALA A 101 -50.75 -41.28 13.21
N GLY A 102 -50.37 -42.49 13.62
CA GLY A 102 -48.97 -42.86 13.76
C GLY A 102 -48.24 -42.83 12.41
N ALA A 103 -48.83 -43.33 11.33
CA ALA A 103 -48.23 -43.25 9.99
C ALA A 103 -47.97 -41.80 9.57
N ALA A 104 -48.93 -40.88 9.83
CA ALA A 104 -48.78 -39.45 9.59
C ALA A 104 -47.61 -38.85 10.39
N GLU A 105 -47.46 -39.22 11.66
CA GLU A 105 -46.35 -38.78 12.51
C GLU A 105 -45.00 -39.32 12.03
N CYS A 106 -44.93 -40.58 11.58
CA CYS A 106 -43.71 -41.17 11.01
C CYS A 106 -43.26 -40.41 9.76
N ILE A 107 -44.20 -40.12 8.84
CA ILE A 107 -43.91 -39.32 7.65
C ILE A 107 -43.42 -37.92 8.06
N ARG A 108 -44.13 -37.25 8.99
CA ARG A 108 -43.86 -35.86 9.37
C ARG A 108 -42.57 -35.67 10.15
N PHE A 109 -42.28 -36.53 11.11
CA PHE A 109 -41.23 -36.33 12.10
C PHE A 109 -40.00 -37.23 11.89
N GLU A 110 -40.07 -38.20 10.98
CA GLU A 110 -38.93 -39.06 10.66
C GLU A 110 -38.52 -38.93 9.18
N LEU A 111 -39.40 -39.32 8.24
CA LEU A 111 -39.08 -39.37 6.81
C LEU A 111 -38.82 -37.98 6.19
N ILE A 112 -39.73 -37.02 6.40
CA ILE A 112 -39.55 -35.65 5.88
C ILE A 112 -38.24 -35.02 6.39
N PRO A 113 -37.88 -35.10 7.69
CA PRO A 113 -36.58 -34.66 8.17
C PRO A 113 -35.39 -35.32 7.48
N ILE A 114 -35.44 -36.64 7.22
CA ILE A 114 -34.38 -37.36 6.50
C ILE A 114 -34.23 -36.83 5.07
N PHE A 115 -35.33 -36.73 4.30
CA PHE A 115 -35.30 -36.18 2.94
C PHE A 115 -34.82 -34.73 2.92
N SER A 116 -35.28 -33.93 3.88
CA SER A 116 -34.90 -32.53 4.02
C SER A 116 -33.43 -32.37 4.38
N GLN A 117 -32.86 -33.30 5.16
CA GLN A 117 -31.43 -33.32 5.46
C GLN A 117 -30.62 -33.73 4.23
N LEU A 118 -31.04 -34.78 3.53
CA LEU A 118 -30.37 -35.22 2.30
C LEU A 118 -30.40 -34.12 1.24
N ALA A 119 -31.55 -33.47 1.02
CA ALA A 119 -31.68 -32.35 0.08
C ALA A 119 -30.74 -31.20 0.44
N ARG A 120 -30.59 -30.88 1.73
CA ARG A 120 -29.66 -29.86 2.23
C ARG A 120 -28.19 -30.23 2.00
N GLU A 121 -27.84 -31.50 2.19
CA GLU A 121 -26.46 -31.98 2.03
C GLU A 121 -26.06 -32.15 0.55
N LEU A 122 -27.00 -32.53 -0.32
CA LEU A 122 -26.80 -32.61 -1.78
C LEU A 122 -26.81 -31.21 -2.44
N GLY A 123 -27.67 -30.33 -1.94
CA GLY A 123 -27.81 -28.95 -2.38
C GLY A 123 -28.35 -28.77 -3.79
N ASP A 124 -27.97 -27.66 -4.44
CA ASP A 124 -28.56 -27.24 -5.71
C ASP A 124 -28.13 -28.13 -6.88
N ASN A 125 -29.05 -28.30 -7.84
CA ASN A 125 -28.72 -28.91 -9.13
C ASN A 125 -27.90 -27.95 -10.02
N GLN A 126 -27.26 -28.52 -11.03
CA GLN A 126 -26.36 -27.80 -11.95
C GLN A 126 -27.08 -26.64 -12.67
N MET A 127 -28.33 -26.85 -13.09
CA MET A 127 -29.13 -25.82 -13.78
C MET A 127 -29.34 -24.58 -12.89
N THR A 128 -29.68 -24.78 -11.61
CA THR A 128 -29.83 -23.69 -10.64
C THR A 128 -28.52 -22.95 -10.43
N MET A 129 -27.41 -23.67 -10.31
CA MET A 129 -26.08 -23.08 -10.13
C MET A 129 -25.65 -22.25 -11.35
N ASP A 130 -25.89 -22.74 -12.57
CA ASP A 130 -25.56 -22.04 -13.81
C ASP A 130 -26.44 -20.80 -14.02
N ASN A 131 -27.73 -20.90 -13.71
CA ASN A 131 -28.64 -19.75 -13.72
C ASN A 131 -28.19 -18.67 -12.73
N ARG A 132 -27.79 -19.07 -11.52
CA ARG A 132 -27.24 -18.17 -10.50
C ARG A 132 -25.94 -17.50 -10.97
N PHE A 133 -25.02 -18.28 -11.54
CA PHE A 133 -23.77 -17.75 -12.09
C PHE A 133 -24.04 -16.73 -13.21
N ALA A 134 -24.98 -17.03 -14.11
CA ALA A 134 -25.37 -16.12 -15.19
C ALA A 134 -25.99 -14.81 -14.65
N ALA A 135 -26.87 -14.90 -13.65
CA ALA A 135 -27.43 -13.74 -12.98
C ALA A 135 -26.35 -12.88 -12.30
N ASN A 136 -25.43 -13.52 -11.56
CA ASN A 136 -24.31 -12.85 -10.91
C ASN A 136 -23.36 -12.19 -11.94
N MET A 137 -23.11 -12.82 -13.09
CA MET A 137 -22.34 -12.21 -14.17
C MET A 137 -23.02 -10.95 -14.73
N GLN A 138 -24.34 -10.91 -14.82
CA GLN A 138 -25.07 -9.70 -15.21
C GLN A 138 -24.99 -8.60 -14.16
N PHE A 139 -25.09 -8.96 -12.87
CA PHE A 139 -24.91 -8.03 -11.76
C PHE A 139 -23.50 -7.40 -11.78
N LEU A 140 -22.44 -8.23 -11.86
CA LEU A 140 -21.06 -7.74 -11.95
C LEU A 140 -20.83 -6.88 -13.18
N LYS A 141 -21.46 -7.18 -14.32
CA LYS A 141 -21.35 -6.33 -15.52
C LYS A 141 -21.83 -4.90 -15.26
N ARG A 142 -22.85 -4.72 -14.43
CA ARG A 142 -23.46 -3.42 -14.10
C ARG A 142 -22.69 -2.69 -12.99
N HIS A 143 -22.26 -3.40 -11.96
CA HIS A 143 -21.73 -2.79 -10.72
C HIS A 143 -20.22 -2.98 -10.51
N TYR A 144 -19.62 -4.00 -11.11
CA TYR A 144 -18.22 -4.39 -10.93
C TYR A 144 -17.56 -4.76 -12.26
N SER A 145 -17.58 -3.84 -13.23
CA SER A 145 -17.21 -4.08 -14.64
C SER A 145 -15.82 -4.70 -14.83
N LYS A 146 -14.84 -4.33 -13.98
CA LYS A 146 -13.48 -4.91 -13.97
C LYS A 146 -13.47 -6.37 -13.53
N VAL A 147 -14.21 -6.69 -12.47
CA VAL A 147 -14.39 -8.08 -12.01
C VAL A 147 -15.12 -8.89 -13.08
N TYR A 148 -16.17 -8.34 -13.69
CA TYR A 148 -16.85 -8.97 -14.82
C TYR A 148 -15.90 -9.27 -15.98
N ALA A 149 -15.06 -8.31 -16.38
CA ALA A 149 -14.07 -8.52 -17.44
C ALA A 149 -13.08 -9.64 -17.08
N ARG A 150 -12.63 -9.69 -15.81
CA ARG A 150 -11.75 -10.76 -15.33
C ARG A 150 -12.44 -12.12 -15.36
N MET A 151 -13.65 -12.22 -14.83
CA MET A 151 -14.42 -13.47 -14.78
C MET A 151 -14.87 -13.94 -16.16
N LYS A 152 -15.07 -13.02 -17.11
CA LYS A 152 -15.36 -13.37 -18.52
C LYS A 152 -14.14 -13.98 -19.23
N ALA A 153 -12.93 -13.53 -18.89
CA ALA A 153 -11.68 -14.05 -19.46
C ALA A 153 -11.16 -15.31 -18.73
N PHE A 154 -11.68 -15.57 -17.54
CA PHE A 154 -11.33 -16.73 -16.71
C PHE A 154 -11.78 -18.04 -17.36
N GLN A 155 -10.94 -19.08 -17.20
CA GLN A 155 -11.27 -20.45 -17.59
C GLN A 155 -11.36 -21.30 -16.33
N ASP A 156 -12.44 -22.06 -16.22
CA ASP A 156 -12.69 -22.89 -15.05
C ASP A 156 -11.73 -24.08 -14.98
N GLY A 157 -11.37 -24.47 -13.77
CA GLY A 157 -10.46 -25.60 -13.51
C GLY A 157 -11.10 -26.60 -12.54
N ALA A 158 -10.84 -27.90 -12.74
CA ALA A 158 -11.50 -29.01 -12.06
C ALA A 158 -11.23 -29.13 -10.53
N HIS A 159 -10.56 -28.16 -9.91
CA HIS A 159 -10.10 -28.24 -8.53
C HIS A 159 -11.05 -27.60 -7.51
N TYR A 160 -12.04 -26.82 -7.95
CA TYR A 160 -12.98 -26.12 -7.07
C TYR A 160 -14.40 -26.62 -7.35
N SER A 161 -15.10 -27.10 -6.32
CA SER A 161 -16.49 -27.52 -6.42
C SER A 161 -17.34 -26.89 -5.30
N VAL A 162 -18.61 -26.61 -5.60
CA VAL A 162 -19.59 -26.23 -4.58
C VAL A 162 -19.97 -27.48 -3.80
N THR A 163 -19.99 -27.36 -2.49
CA THR A 163 -20.40 -28.40 -1.53
C THR A 163 -21.26 -27.74 -0.46
N TYR A 164 -21.83 -28.51 0.46
CA TYR A 164 -22.66 -27.97 1.53
C TYR A 164 -22.11 -28.38 2.90
N ALA A 165 -22.23 -27.47 3.87
CA ALA A 165 -21.97 -27.76 5.27
C ALA A 165 -23.14 -28.57 5.86
N ARG A 166 -22.95 -29.18 7.03
CA ARG A 166 -23.97 -30.01 7.70
C ARG A 166 -25.27 -29.26 8.00
N ASN A 167 -25.21 -27.93 8.13
CA ASN A 167 -26.39 -27.08 8.31
C ASN A 167 -27.07 -26.69 6.99
N GLY A 168 -26.63 -27.22 5.84
CA GLY A 168 -27.17 -26.96 4.51
C GLY A 168 -26.66 -25.68 3.85
N MET A 169 -25.71 -24.97 4.46
CA MET A 169 -25.14 -23.78 3.85
C MET A 169 -24.10 -24.12 2.78
N PRO A 170 -24.08 -23.41 1.65
CA PRO A 170 -23.05 -23.61 0.64
C PRO A 170 -21.62 -23.39 1.18
N ASN A 171 -20.68 -24.10 0.60
CA ASN A 171 -19.26 -24.02 0.90
C ASN A 171 -18.48 -24.38 -0.38
N ILE A 172 -17.17 -24.14 -0.37
CA ILE A 172 -16.30 -24.42 -1.51
C ILE A 172 -15.31 -25.48 -1.08
N ARG A 173 -15.33 -26.61 -1.79
CA ARG A 173 -14.34 -27.68 -1.68
C ARG A 173 -13.24 -27.45 -2.70
N VAL A 174 -12.01 -27.61 -2.26
CA VAL A 174 -10.81 -27.45 -3.06
C VAL A 174 -10.00 -28.74 -3.03
N ALA A 175 -9.90 -29.39 -4.19
CA ALA A 175 -9.22 -30.66 -4.40
C ALA A 175 -8.05 -30.49 -5.37
N GLU A 176 -6.84 -30.46 -4.83
CA GLU A 176 -5.59 -30.41 -5.59
C GLU A 176 -4.99 -31.82 -5.69
N GLU A 177 -4.37 -32.15 -6.83
CA GLU A 177 -3.72 -33.45 -7.01
C GLU A 177 -2.66 -33.70 -5.91
N GLY A 178 -2.70 -34.91 -5.32
CA GLY A 178 -1.77 -35.32 -4.27
C GLY A 178 -2.00 -34.68 -2.89
N ARG A 179 -3.07 -33.92 -2.69
CA ARG A 179 -3.41 -33.29 -1.39
C ARG A 179 -4.79 -33.70 -0.90
N LYS A 180 -4.95 -33.76 0.43
CA LYS A 180 -6.28 -33.93 1.04
C LYS A 180 -7.18 -32.74 0.65
N PRO A 181 -8.42 -33.01 0.19
CA PRO A 181 -9.40 -31.95 -0.06
C PRO A 181 -9.59 -31.06 1.16
N HIS A 182 -9.98 -29.82 0.91
CA HIS A 182 -10.24 -28.87 1.97
C HIS A 182 -11.36 -27.92 1.64
N TYR A 183 -11.81 -27.20 2.65
CA TYR A 183 -13.00 -26.38 2.60
C TYR A 183 -12.61 -24.95 2.95
N ILE A 184 -13.20 -23.98 2.25
CA ILE A 184 -12.94 -22.56 2.49
C ILE A 184 -13.57 -22.11 3.82
N HIS A 185 -14.71 -22.68 4.19
CA HIS A 185 -15.38 -22.43 5.48
C HIS A 185 -15.57 -23.72 6.28
N SER A 186 -16.06 -23.57 7.50
CA SER A 186 -16.50 -24.62 8.40
C SER A 186 -17.44 -25.61 7.71
N GLN A 187 -17.16 -26.90 7.84
CA GLN A 187 -18.03 -27.96 7.34
C GLN A 187 -19.28 -28.18 8.20
N PHE A 188 -19.35 -27.54 9.37
CA PHE A 188 -20.48 -27.65 10.30
C PHE A 188 -21.44 -26.47 10.16
N ASP A 189 -20.90 -25.25 10.28
CA ASP A 189 -21.67 -24.02 10.26
C ASP A 189 -20.78 -22.83 9.82
N PRO A 190 -20.86 -22.40 8.54
CA PRO A 190 -20.11 -21.26 8.02
C PRO A 190 -20.47 -19.91 8.65
N LEU A 191 -21.72 -19.68 9.07
CA LEU A 191 -22.13 -18.41 9.69
C LEU A 191 -21.59 -18.30 11.12
N GLN A 192 -21.64 -19.39 11.88
CA GLN A 192 -21.03 -19.41 13.21
C GLN A 192 -19.51 -19.18 13.15
N GLU A 193 -18.83 -19.68 12.11
CA GLU A 193 -17.43 -19.33 11.87
C GLU A 193 -17.25 -17.83 11.62
N ALA A 194 -18.09 -17.25 10.76
CA ALA A 194 -18.03 -15.83 10.41
C ALA A 194 -18.22 -14.94 11.65
N ASP A 195 -19.25 -15.21 12.46
CA ASP A 195 -19.55 -14.42 13.66
C ASP A 195 -18.41 -14.50 14.69
N ARG A 196 -17.85 -15.69 14.94
CA ARG A 196 -16.67 -15.86 15.80
C ARG A 196 -15.44 -15.13 15.28
N TRP A 197 -15.26 -15.07 13.97
CA TRP A 197 -14.15 -14.36 13.34
C TRP A 197 -14.29 -12.84 13.55
N VAL A 198 -15.49 -12.30 13.42
CA VAL A 198 -15.77 -10.88 13.70
C VAL A 198 -15.55 -10.54 15.17
N GLU A 199 -16.04 -11.37 16.10
CA GLU A 199 -15.78 -11.22 17.54
C GLU A 199 -14.28 -11.20 17.86
N TYR A 200 -13.50 -12.09 17.23
CA TYR A 200 -12.05 -12.13 17.40
C TYR A 200 -11.36 -10.83 16.93
N LEU A 201 -11.90 -10.16 15.91
CA LEU A 201 -11.34 -8.94 15.33
C LEU A 201 -11.71 -7.67 16.08
N GLU A 202 -12.70 -7.70 16.98
CA GLU A 202 -13.30 -6.54 17.62
C GLU A 202 -12.27 -5.51 18.13
N LYS A 203 -11.26 -5.97 18.89
CA LYS A 203 -10.23 -5.09 19.46
C LYS A 203 -9.33 -4.46 18.39
N THR A 204 -9.11 -5.16 17.29
CA THR A 204 -8.24 -4.71 16.20
C THR A 204 -8.96 -3.66 15.34
N VAL A 205 -10.26 -3.83 15.11
CA VAL A 205 -11.01 -3.02 14.13
C VAL A 205 -11.85 -1.89 14.73
N ARG A 206 -12.17 -1.91 16.03
CA ARG A 206 -13.08 -0.93 16.68
C ARG A 206 -12.71 0.55 16.49
N ASN A 207 -11.42 0.87 16.29
CA ASN A 207 -10.94 2.25 16.09
C ASN A 207 -10.45 2.50 14.65
N LYS A 208 -10.98 1.75 13.70
CA LYS A 208 -10.62 1.80 12.28
C LYS A 208 -11.88 2.14 11.50
N SER A 209 -11.73 2.68 10.29
CA SER A 209 -12.87 2.91 9.40
C SER A 209 -12.67 2.33 8.01
N VAL A 210 -11.47 1.82 7.70
CA VAL A 210 -11.11 1.32 6.37
C VAL A 210 -10.43 -0.03 6.49
N ILE A 211 -10.97 -1.04 5.83
CA ILE A 211 -10.61 -2.44 6.05
C ILE A 211 -10.25 -3.11 4.72
N MET A 212 -9.03 -3.65 4.64
CA MET A 212 -8.61 -4.53 3.55
C MET A 212 -8.85 -5.98 3.94
N MET A 213 -9.75 -6.67 3.23
CA MET A 213 -10.00 -8.09 3.36
C MET A 213 -9.20 -8.89 2.34
N TYR A 214 -8.32 -9.77 2.82
CA TYR A 214 -7.64 -10.75 1.99
C TYR A 214 -8.40 -12.08 1.95
N GLY A 215 -9.01 -12.34 0.81
CA GLY A 215 -9.93 -13.44 0.53
C GLY A 215 -11.38 -12.99 0.57
N PHE A 216 -12.21 -13.60 -0.27
CA PHE A 216 -13.66 -13.44 -0.26
C PHE A 216 -14.35 -14.76 0.12
N GLY A 217 -13.86 -15.89 -0.42
CA GLY A 217 -14.51 -17.19 -0.23
C GLY A 217 -15.96 -17.15 -0.73
N ASN A 218 -16.91 -17.49 0.14
CA ASN A 218 -18.36 -17.40 -0.15
C ASN A 218 -18.96 -16.06 0.32
N GLY A 219 -18.14 -15.16 0.89
CA GLY A 219 -18.59 -13.87 1.40
C GLY A 219 -19.21 -13.88 2.80
N TYR A 220 -19.34 -15.03 3.48
CA TYR A 220 -19.91 -15.09 4.83
C TYR A 220 -19.19 -14.19 5.84
N LEU A 221 -17.86 -14.20 5.82
CA LEU A 221 -17.04 -13.36 6.71
C LEU A 221 -17.23 -11.87 6.39
N ALA A 222 -17.30 -11.51 5.11
CA ALA A 222 -17.59 -10.13 4.69
C ALA A 222 -19.00 -9.70 5.12
N GLN A 223 -20.00 -10.57 4.95
CA GLN A 223 -21.39 -10.33 5.35
C GLN A 223 -21.54 -10.12 6.86
N SER A 224 -20.97 -11.02 7.67
CA SER A 224 -20.99 -10.89 9.13
C SER A 224 -20.26 -9.62 9.57
N TYR A 225 -19.11 -9.33 8.96
CA TYR A 225 -18.35 -8.10 9.24
C TYR A 225 -19.15 -6.83 8.92
N GLY A 226 -19.74 -6.73 7.72
CA GLY A 226 -20.53 -5.57 7.31
C GLY A 226 -21.81 -5.39 8.12
N ARG A 227 -22.38 -6.46 8.68
CA ARG A 227 -23.48 -6.37 9.65
C ARG A 227 -23.03 -5.76 10.98
N SER A 228 -21.84 -6.11 11.47
CA SER A 228 -21.31 -5.59 12.73
C SER A 228 -20.72 -4.18 12.63
N TYR A 229 -20.21 -3.83 11.45
CA TYR A 229 -19.55 -2.55 11.16
C TYR A 229 -20.03 -1.96 9.81
N PRO A 230 -21.33 -1.62 9.68
CA PRO A 230 -21.91 -1.15 8.42
C PRO A 230 -21.31 0.16 7.90
N GLU A 231 -20.73 0.98 8.79
CA GLU A 231 -20.06 2.23 8.47
C GLU A 231 -18.62 2.05 7.97
N HIS A 232 -18.01 0.88 8.16
CA HIS A 232 -16.65 0.63 7.70
C HIS A 232 -16.61 0.47 6.18
N ILE A 233 -15.58 1.06 5.56
CA ILE A 233 -15.34 0.98 4.12
C ILE A 233 -14.51 -0.27 3.83
N LEU A 234 -15.01 -1.15 2.95
CA LEU A 234 -14.39 -2.43 2.64
C LEU A 234 -13.66 -2.40 1.30
N TYR A 235 -12.40 -2.85 1.34
CA TYR A 235 -11.61 -3.22 0.18
C TYR A 235 -11.44 -4.73 0.21
N ILE A 236 -11.90 -5.44 -0.82
CA ILE A 236 -11.90 -6.91 -0.82
C ILE A 236 -11.01 -7.40 -1.95
N TYR A 237 -10.02 -8.22 -1.60
CA TYR A 237 -9.13 -8.86 -2.54
C TYR A 237 -9.29 -10.39 -2.52
N GLU A 238 -9.87 -10.97 -3.56
CA GLU A 238 -9.91 -12.43 -3.74
C GLU A 238 -8.83 -12.85 -4.75
N PRO A 239 -7.67 -13.36 -4.30
CA PRO A 239 -6.56 -13.69 -5.20
C PRO A 239 -6.88 -14.86 -6.15
N ASP A 240 -7.90 -15.69 -5.87
CA ASP A 240 -8.20 -16.89 -6.66
C ASP A 240 -9.53 -16.77 -7.42
N GLU A 241 -9.47 -16.63 -8.75
CA GLU A 241 -10.69 -16.55 -9.57
C GLU A 241 -11.56 -17.80 -9.47
N ARG A 242 -10.96 -18.97 -9.21
CA ARG A 242 -11.70 -20.24 -9.11
C ARG A 242 -12.54 -20.27 -7.84
N ALA A 243 -12.01 -19.74 -6.73
CA ALA A 243 -12.76 -19.58 -5.50
C ALA A 243 -13.95 -18.63 -5.71
N PHE A 244 -13.71 -17.49 -6.37
CA PHE A 244 -14.76 -16.52 -6.67
C PHE A 244 -15.84 -17.10 -7.63
N ALA A 245 -15.43 -17.85 -8.66
CA ALA A 245 -16.36 -18.52 -9.57
C ALA A 245 -17.25 -19.54 -8.86
N ALA A 246 -16.67 -20.36 -7.98
CA ALA A 246 -17.42 -21.30 -7.14
C ALA A 246 -18.41 -20.56 -6.21
N ALA A 247 -17.99 -19.44 -5.63
CA ALA A 247 -18.87 -18.59 -4.83
C ALA A 247 -20.05 -18.05 -5.65
N MET A 248 -19.82 -17.58 -6.88
CA MET A 248 -20.88 -17.09 -7.78
C MET A 248 -21.87 -18.18 -8.20
N ARG A 249 -21.49 -19.45 -8.14
CA ARG A 249 -22.43 -20.58 -8.36
C ARG A 249 -23.24 -20.91 -7.12
N ALA A 250 -22.75 -20.54 -5.94
CA ALA A 250 -23.33 -20.92 -4.65
C ALA A 250 -24.17 -19.80 -4.01
N ILE A 251 -23.79 -18.54 -4.23
CA ILE A 251 -24.30 -17.37 -3.49
C ILE A 251 -24.88 -16.36 -4.46
N ASP A 252 -26.00 -15.75 -4.09
CA ASP A 252 -26.54 -14.56 -4.76
C ASP A 252 -25.63 -13.35 -4.46
N MET A 253 -24.88 -12.91 -5.47
CA MET A 253 -23.92 -11.81 -5.32
C MET A 253 -24.60 -10.45 -5.29
N ASP A 254 -25.80 -10.31 -5.87
CA ASP A 254 -26.54 -9.06 -5.80
C ASP A 254 -26.96 -8.81 -4.35
N GLN A 255 -27.63 -9.78 -3.74
CA GLN A 255 -28.05 -9.66 -2.33
C GLN A 255 -26.86 -9.45 -1.39
N LEU A 256 -25.78 -10.21 -1.58
CA LEU A 256 -24.61 -10.14 -0.72
C LEU A 256 -23.85 -8.82 -0.88
N LEU A 257 -23.40 -8.49 -2.09
CA LEU A 257 -22.50 -7.35 -2.30
C LEU A 257 -23.26 -6.02 -2.14
N SER A 258 -24.55 -5.96 -2.46
CA SER A 258 -25.39 -4.76 -2.23
C SER A 258 -25.65 -4.49 -0.74
N SER A 259 -25.41 -5.46 0.15
CA SER A 259 -25.52 -5.29 1.61
C SER A 259 -24.25 -4.75 2.27
N LEU A 260 -23.16 -4.59 1.52
CA LEU A 260 -21.84 -4.24 2.02
C LEU A 260 -21.40 -2.87 1.53
N ASN A 261 -20.70 -2.12 2.39
CA ASN A 261 -20.08 -0.85 2.02
C ASN A 261 -18.72 -1.10 1.35
N ILE A 262 -18.74 -1.64 0.12
CA ILE A 262 -17.55 -1.99 -0.65
C ILE A 262 -17.11 -0.81 -1.51
N GLU A 263 -15.87 -0.41 -1.32
CA GLU A 263 -15.20 0.62 -2.12
C GLU A 263 -14.47 0.01 -3.31
N GLU A 264 -13.77 -1.11 -3.13
CA GLU A 264 -13.15 -1.84 -4.22
C GLU A 264 -13.19 -3.35 -4.01
N LEU A 265 -13.62 -4.08 -5.06
CA LEU A 265 -13.54 -5.54 -5.14
C LEU A 265 -12.58 -5.90 -6.28
N VAL A 266 -11.50 -6.62 -5.95
CA VAL A 266 -10.50 -7.10 -6.90
C VAL A 266 -10.44 -8.63 -6.83
N VAL A 267 -10.52 -9.26 -7.99
CA VAL A 267 -10.47 -10.72 -8.13
C VAL A 267 -9.31 -11.11 -9.05
N GLY A 268 -8.51 -12.09 -8.64
CA GLY A 268 -7.38 -12.62 -9.39
C GLY A 268 -6.02 -11.99 -9.07
N THR A 269 -5.01 -12.28 -9.89
CA THR A 269 -3.62 -11.85 -9.66
C THR A 269 -3.09 -10.88 -10.71
N GLU A 270 -3.98 -10.14 -11.38
CA GLU A 270 -3.58 -9.17 -12.39
C GLU A 270 -2.78 -8.02 -11.72
N PRO A 271 -1.50 -7.79 -12.13
CA PRO A 271 -0.61 -6.88 -11.41
C PRO A 271 -1.15 -5.45 -11.30
N THR A 272 -1.72 -4.89 -12.37
CA THR A 272 -2.15 -3.48 -12.37
C THR A 272 -3.38 -3.24 -11.48
N ALA A 273 -4.32 -4.19 -11.42
CA ALA A 273 -5.43 -4.15 -10.47
C ALA A 273 -4.96 -4.28 -9.03
N ARG A 274 -3.95 -5.13 -8.76
CA ARG A 274 -3.38 -5.28 -7.42
C ARG A 274 -2.63 -4.02 -6.99
N GLU A 275 -1.77 -3.48 -7.84
CA GLU A 275 -1.04 -2.22 -7.58
C GLU A 275 -2.00 -1.07 -7.31
N ARG A 276 -3.06 -0.93 -8.14
CA ARG A 276 -4.10 0.08 -7.91
C ARG A 276 -4.78 -0.11 -6.56
N LEU A 277 -5.15 -1.35 -6.19
CA LEU A 277 -5.79 -1.62 -4.91
C LEU A 277 -4.91 -1.17 -3.73
N VAL A 278 -3.60 -1.44 -3.80
CA VAL A 278 -2.62 -1.01 -2.78
C VAL A 278 -2.53 0.51 -2.74
N ASP A 279 -2.47 1.18 -3.88
CA ASP A 279 -2.42 2.64 -3.97
C ASP A 279 -3.69 3.29 -3.40
N VAL A 280 -4.88 2.86 -3.86
CA VAL A 280 -6.16 3.39 -3.40
C VAL A 280 -6.34 3.16 -1.91
N PHE A 281 -6.05 1.94 -1.43
CA PHE A 281 -6.14 1.63 -0.01
C PHE A 281 -5.16 2.47 0.80
N SER A 282 -3.88 2.57 0.40
CA SER A 282 -2.82 3.26 1.18
C SER A 282 -3.09 4.75 1.38
N THR A 283 -3.81 5.39 0.44
CA THR A 283 -4.13 6.82 0.51
C THR A 283 -5.35 7.19 1.36
N GLN A 284 -6.07 6.19 1.91
CA GLN A 284 -7.28 6.41 2.69
C GLN A 284 -7.04 7.06 4.05
N ARG A 285 -8.06 7.78 4.54
CA ARG A 285 -8.10 8.40 5.87
C ARG A 285 -8.98 7.58 6.83
N GLY A 286 -8.83 7.78 8.14
CA GLY A 286 -9.73 7.19 9.15
C GLY A 286 -9.22 5.89 9.81
N GLY A 287 -7.95 5.53 9.59
CA GLY A 287 -7.33 4.37 10.20
C GLY A 287 -7.59 3.10 9.41
N GLN A 288 -6.52 2.56 8.84
CA GLN A 288 -6.54 1.35 8.02
C GLN A 288 -6.24 0.11 8.86
N GLU A 289 -6.82 -1.01 8.46
CA GLU A 289 -6.47 -2.33 8.98
C GLU A 289 -6.60 -3.41 7.90
N ILE A 290 -5.81 -4.48 8.03
CA ILE A 290 -5.84 -5.61 7.11
C ILE A 290 -6.33 -6.83 7.87
N VAL A 291 -7.38 -7.47 7.37
CA VAL A 291 -7.94 -8.70 7.92
C VAL A 291 -7.83 -9.82 6.88
N ILE A 292 -7.51 -11.02 7.35
CA ILE A 292 -7.21 -12.17 6.49
C ILE A 292 -8.20 -13.29 6.79
N LEU A 293 -8.81 -13.85 5.75
CA LEU A 293 -9.68 -15.01 5.89
C LEU A 293 -8.87 -16.24 6.39
N PRO A 294 -9.36 -16.98 7.41
CA PRO A 294 -8.60 -18.08 8.03
C PRO A 294 -8.11 -19.16 7.07
N ALA A 295 -8.89 -19.48 6.03
CA ALA A 295 -8.53 -20.51 5.03
C ALA A 295 -7.23 -20.17 4.28
N TYR A 296 -7.05 -18.91 3.87
CA TYR A 296 -5.86 -18.47 3.14
C TYR A 296 -4.62 -18.43 4.03
N ARG A 297 -4.76 -18.03 5.30
CA ARG A 297 -3.63 -18.01 6.26
C ARG A 297 -3.01 -19.39 6.47
N LYS A 298 -3.81 -20.45 6.47
CA LYS A 298 -3.32 -21.83 6.70
C LYS A 298 -2.51 -22.39 5.52
N ARG A 299 -2.81 -21.98 4.29
CA ARG A 299 -2.28 -22.64 3.08
C ARG A 299 -1.42 -21.75 2.18
N ARG A 300 -1.67 -20.44 2.18
CA ARG A 300 -0.95 -19.45 1.37
C ARG A 300 -0.19 -18.45 2.22
N ASN A 301 0.27 -18.86 3.42
CA ASN A 301 0.88 -17.96 4.39
C ASN A 301 2.03 -17.11 3.80
N ALA A 302 2.85 -17.67 2.90
CA ALA A 302 3.93 -16.91 2.27
C ALA A 302 3.39 -15.76 1.38
N GLU A 303 2.39 -16.04 0.54
CA GLU A 303 1.75 -15.05 -0.34
C GLU A 303 0.97 -14.01 0.48
N VAL A 304 0.19 -14.45 1.47
CA VAL A 304 -0.53 -13.57 2.40
C VAL A 304 0.43 -12.63 3.11
N MET A 305 1.55 -13.15 3.64
CA MET A 305 2.52 -12.33 4.36
C MET A 305 3.31 -11.40 3.43
N ALA A 306 3.51 -11.78 2.17
CA ALA A 306 4.08 -10.87 1.17
C ALA A 306 3.15 -9.69 0.88
N PHE A 307 1.86 -9.96 0.62
CA PHE A 307 0.85 -8.93 0.42
C PHE A 307 0.64 -8.04 1.65
N PHE A 308 0.61 -8.63 2.84
CA PHE A 308 0.51 -7.88 4.10
C PHE A 308 1.68 -6.91 4.28
N ARG A 309 2.91 -7.33 3.95
CA ARG A 309 4.08 -6.44 3.98
C ARG A 309 3.97 -5.33 2.94
N GLU A 310 3.62 -5.67 1.70
CA GLU A 310 3.44 -4.72 0.59
C GLU A 310 2.47 -3.59 0.98
N ILE A 311 1.28 -3.92 1.50
CA ILE A 311 0.30 -2.90 1.93
C ILE A 311 0.80 -2.13 3.15
N LYS A 312 1.35 -2.82 4.16
CA LYS A 312 1.82 -2.15 5.37
C LYS A 312 2.91 -1.13 5.05
N ASP A 313 3.85 -1.49 4.19
CA ASP A 313 4.92 -0.61 3.74
C ASP A 313 4.34 0.55 2.92
N ALA A 314 3.38 0.30 2.02
CA ALA A 314 2.70 1.35 1.25
C ALA A 314 1.97 2.37 2.16
N VAL A 315 1.22 1.89 3.16
CA VAL A 315 0.51 2.73 4.15
C VAL A 315 1.51 3.57 4.96
N LEU A 316 2.57 2.94 5.48
CA LEU A 316 3.59 3.63 6.28
C LEU A 316 4.35 4.68 5.45
N ASN A 317 4.72 4.34 4.22
CA ASN A 317 5.41 5.24 3.30
C ASN A 317 4.52 6.43 2.94
N TYR A 318 3.26 6.20 2.56
CA TYR A 318 2.32 7.28 2.27
C TYR A 318 2.10 8.18 3.49
N SER A 319 1.86 7.60 4.67
CA SER A 319 1.65 8.39 5.90
C SER A 319 2.85 9.25 6.28
N THR A 320 4.07 8.73 6.09
CA THR A 320 5.32 9.43 6.39
C THR A 320 5.56 10.56 5.38
N LEU A 321 5.34 10.31 4.09
CA LEU A 321 5.45 11.34 3.06
C LEU A 321 4.40 12.43 3.26
N LEU A 322 3.15 12.06 3.54
CA LEU A 322 2.08 13.01 3.83
C LEU A 322 2.44 13.89 5.02
N TYR A 323 2.85 13.28 6.14
CA TYR A 323 3.28 14.02 7.33
C TYR A 323 4.43 14.98 7.01
N ASN A 324 5.48 14.52 6.33
CA ASN A 324 6.63 15.37 5.98
C ASN A 324 6.22 16.55 5.10
N HIS A 325 5.34 16.35 4.11
CA HIS A 325 4.85 17.42 3.26
C HIS A 325 3.95 18.41 4.00
N GLU A 326 3.07 17.92 4.89
CA GLU A 326 2.22 18.77 5.73
C GLU A 326 3.04 19.61 6.73
N GLN A 327 4.11 19.05 7.29
CA GLN A 327 4.97 19.75 8.26
C GLN A 327 6.00 20.68 7.60
N PHE A 328 6.64 20.25 6.50
CA PHE A 328 7.81 20.93 5.95
C PHE A 328 7.65 21.46 4.52
N GLY A 329 6.54 21.14 3.84
CA GLY A 329 6.29 21.51 2.44
C GLY A 329 6.52 22.99 2.14
N MET A 330 5.88 23.86 2.92
CA MET A 330 6.00 25.32 2.78
C MET A 330 7.37 25.86 3.18
N THR A 331 7.99 25.30 4.23
CA THR A 331 9.35 25.63 4.64
C THR A 331 10.36 25.34 3.54
N TRP A 332 10.25 24.16 2.92
CA TRP A 332 11.11 23.81 1.79
C TRP A 332 10.88 24.72 0.58
N ILE A 333 9.64 25.07 0.25
CA ILE A 333 9.35 26.05 -0.82
C ILE A 333 10.01 27.39 -0.51
N ARG A 334 9.86 27.90 0.72
CA ARG A 334 10.49 29.15 1.17
C ARG A 334 12.01 29.09 0.97
N ASN A 335 12.65 28.04 1.48
CA ASN A 335 14.10 27.87 1.36
C ASN A 335 14.55 27.81 -0.10
N ASN A 336 13.91 26.96 -0.91
CA ASN A 336 14.20 26.83 -2.33
C ASN A 336 14.16 28.20 -3.01
N MET A 337 13.08 28.95 -2.79
CA MET A 337 12.84 30.26 -3.40
C MET A 337 13.81 31.33 -2.91
N PHE A 338 14.15 31.35 -1.62
CA PHE A 338 15.05 32.34 -1.02
C PHE A 338 16.51 32.08 -1.39
N ASN A 339 16.88 30.81 -1.61
CA ASN A 339 18.22 30.41 -2.01
C ASN A 339 18.45 30.43 -3.53
N LEU A 340 17.44 30.72 -4.35
CA LEU A 340 17.60 30.82 -5.81
C LEU A 340 18.65 31.86 -6.21
N GLU A 341 18.71 32.98 -5.48
CA GLU A 341 19.71 34.03 -5.69
C GLU A 341 21.13 33.47 -5.52
N LYS A 342 21.41 32.86 -4.37
CA LYS A 342 22.70 32.21 -4.09
C LYS A 342 23.02 31.14 -5.12
N ALA A 343 22.06 30.29 -5.49
CA ALA A 343 22.26 29.22 -6.47
C ALA A 343 22.58 29.74 -7.88
N LEU A 344 22.15 30.95 -8.25
CA LEU A 344 22.50 31.56 -9.53
C LEU A 344 23.90 32.19 -9.53
N ASN A 345 24.35 32.67 -8.36
CA ASN A 345 25.61 33.38 -8.17
C ASN A 345 26.74 32.53 -7.56
N THR A 346 26.49 31.23 -7.38
CA THR A 346 27.46 30.26 -6.85
C THR A 346 27.87 29.29 -7.96
N PRO A 347 29.11 28.77 -7.98
CA PRO A 347 29.47 27.68 -8.88
C PRO A 347 28.64 26.41 -8.64
N SER A 348 28.26 25.73 -9.72
CA SER A 348 27.61 24.42 -9.63
C SER A 348 28.66 23.31 -9.45
N ILE A 349 28.33 22.27 -8.69
CA ILE A 349 29.13 21.04 -8.61
C ILE A 349 29.43 20.43 -9.99
N ASN A 350 28.65 20.76 -11.02
CA ASN A 350 28.88 20.34 -12.39
C ASN A 350 30.33 20.58 -12.86
N GLY A 351 30.94 21.70 -12.48
CA GLY A 351 32.32 22.01 -12.87
C GLY A 351 33.39 21.19 -12.12
N LEU A 352 32.99 20.45 -11.07
CA LEU A 352 33.87 19.53 -10.33
C LEU A 352 33.81 18.08 -10.83
N LYS A 353 33.01 17.80 -11.87
CA LYS A 353 32.87 16.44 -12.40
C LYS A 353 34.24 15.83 -12.72
N ASP A 354 34.51 14.66 -12.14
CA ASP A 354 35.75 13.88 -12.32
C ASP A 354 37.07 14.62 -11.95
N ARG A 355 37.03 15.77 -11.27
CA ARG A 355 38.23 16.55 -10.92
C ARG A 355 39.12 15.90 -9.86
N PHE A 356 38.55 15.02 -9.06
CA PHE A 356 39.20 14.28 -7.98
C PHE A 356 39.27 12.78 -8.31
N LYS A 357 39.38 12.45 -9.61
CA LYS A 357 39.43 11.07 -10.09
C LYS A 357 40.56 10.28 -9.44
N GLY A 358 40.23 9.10 -8.90
CA GLY A 358 41.18 8.20 -8.25
C GLY A 358 41.55 8.58 -6.82
N MET A 359 40.93 9.63 -6.26
CA MET A 359 41.09 10.02 -4.86
C MET A 359 40.09 9.30 -3.96
N THR A 360 40.51 9.03 -2.73
CA THR A 360 39.63 8.54 -1.67
C THR A 360 38.89 9.72 -1.05
N ALA A 361 37.59 9.56 -0.77
CA ALA A 361 36.83 10.49 0.07
C ALA A 361 36.43 9.83 1.38
N VAL A 362 36.47 10.59 2.47
CA VAL A 362 35.99 10.15 3.79
C VAL A 362 34.72 10.93 4.12
N ILE A 363 33.58 10.24 4.14
CA ILE A 363 32.29 10.82 4.52
C ILE A 363 32.09 10.63 6.02
N VAL A 364 32.13 11.75 6.74
CA VAL A 364 32.05 11.76 8.20
C VAL A 364 30.62 11.98 8.67
N GLY A 365 30.13 11.08 9.53
CA GLY A 365 28.88 11.20 10.28
C GLY A 365 29.12 11.52 11.76
N ALA A 366 28.05 11.90 12.48
CA ALA A 366 28.12 12.34 13.88
C ALA A 366 27.99 11.21 14.92
N GLY A 367 28.07 9.94 14.50
CA GLY A 367 27.90 8.79 15.37
C GLY A 367 28.98 8.68 16.46
N PRO A 368 28.66 8.09 17.63
CA PRO A 368 29.61 7.90 18.74
C PRO A 368 30.98 7.30 18.38
N SER A 369 31.07 6.46 17.34
CA SER A 369 32.34 5.87 16.90
C SER A 369 33.34 6.91 16.37
N LEU A 370 32.88 8.09 15.97
CA LEU A 370 33.72 9.16 15.43
C LEU A 370 34.86 9.54 16.37
N GLU A 371 34.61 9.58 17.68
CA GLU A 371 35.60 9.99 18.69
C GLU A 371 36.91 9.17 18.60
N GLN A 372 36.80 7.89 18.24
CA GLN A 372 37.93 6.98 18.11
C GLN A 372 38.75 7.25 16.83
N ASP A 373 38.10 7.79 15.80
CA ASP A 373 38.72 8.06 14.50
C ASP A 373 39.32 9.48 14.42
N ILE A 374 39.03 10.39 15.36
CA ILE A 374 39.43 11.81 15.31
C ILE A 374 40.93 12.01 15.02
N ALA A 375 41.81 11.31 15.76
CA ALA A 375 43.25 11.46 15.59
C ALA A 375 43.74 10.98 14.21
N LEU A 376 43.06 9.99 13.64
CA LEU A 376 43.36 9.42 12.33
C LEU A 376 42.75 10.29 11.22
N LEU A 377 41.57 10.87 11.43
CA LEU A 377 40.95 11.83 10.51
C LEU A 377 41.82 13.07 10.30
N LYS A 378 42.49 13.56 11.36
CA LYS A 378 43.47 14.65 11.25
C LYS A 378 44.61 14.31 10.29
N GLN A 379 45.13 13.08 10.35
CA GLN A 379 46.19 12.62 9.45
C GLN A 379 45.65 12.37 8.04
N MET A 380 44.46 11.78 7.95
CA MET A 380 43.81 11.42 6.70
C MET A 380 43.49 12.64 5.83
N ARG A 381 43.35 13.83 6.41
CA ARG A 381 43.15 15.08 5.69
C ARG A 381 44.23 15.34 4.64
N SER A 382 45.48 14.96 4.90
CA SER A 382 46.57 15.10 3.93
C SER A 382 46.58 14.02 2.83
N HIS A 383 45.69 13.04 2.88
CA HIS A 383 45.69 11.85 2.02
C HIS A 383 44.35 11.56 1.33
N ALA A 384 43.24 12.13 1.81
CA ALA A 384 41.89 11.91 1.30
C ALA A 384 41.00 13.15 1.47
N LEU A 385 39.96 13.25 0.65
CA LEU A 385 38.96 14.31 0.75
C LEU A 385 38.01 14.03 1.93
N VAL A 386 38.28 14.62 3.08
CA VAL A 386 37.38 14.60 4.24
C VAL A 386 36.15 15.50 4.02
N ILE A 387 34.96 14.90 4.05
CA ILE A 387 33.66 15.57 3.82
C ILE A 387 32.78 15.42 5.06
N ALA A 388 32.33 16.53 5.62
CA ALA A 388 31.37 16.56 6.73
C ALA A 388 29.94 16.55 6.22
N ALA A 389 29.13 15.60 6.67
CA ALA A 389 27.71 15.52 6.33
C ALA A 389 26.86 16.24 7.40
N GLY A 390 26.25 17.37 7.03
CA GLY A 390 25.31 18.12 7.86
C GLY A 390 25.90 18.60 9.19
N SER A 391 25.16 18.35 10.27
CA SER A 391 25.49 18.77 11.65
C SER A 391 26.79 18.16 12.20
N THR A 392 27.36 17.13 11.55
CA THR A 392 28.64 16.53 11.92
C THR A 392 29.79 17.55 12.01
N ILE A 393 29.65 18.69 11.31
CA ILE A 393 30.61 19.80 11.40
C ILE A 393 30.84 20.28 12.84
N GLN A 394 29.83 20.24 13.72
CA GLN A 394 29.97 20.63 15.13
C GLN A 394 31.02 19.77 15.84
N SER A 395 30.87 18.45 15.76
CA SER A 395 31.79 17.50 16.38
C SER A 395 33.20 17.62 15.79
N LEU A 396 33.31 17.79 14.46
CA LEU A 396 34.62 17.95 13.83
C LEU A 396 35.37 19.19 14.34
N LEU A 397 34.71 20.35 14.39
CA LEU A 397 35.32 21.57 14.92
C LEU A 397 35.63 21.47 16.40
N HIS A 398 34.75 20.85 17.20
CA HIS A 398 34.98 20.61 18.63
C HIS A 398 36.30 19.86 18.87
N TYR A 399 36.60 18.87 18.03
CA TYR A 399 37.85 18.11 18.09
C TYR A 399 39.02 18.73 17.31
N GLY A 400 38.84 19.93 16.73
CA GLY A 400 39.86 20.64 15.94
C GLY A 400 40.20 19.95 14.63
N VAL A 401 39.19 19.41 13.94
CA VAL A 401 39.29 18.83 12.59
C VAL A 401 38.51 19.72 11.62
N GLU A 402 39.20 20.30 10.65
CA GLU A 402 38.57 21.06 9.58
C GLU A 402 38.38 20.17 8.34
N PRO A 403 37.14 19.82 7.94
CA PRO A 403 36.91 19.09 6.71
C PRO A 403 37.29 19.94 5.49
N HIS A 404 37.45 19.28 4.34
CA HIS A 404 37.63 19.98 3.06
C HIS A 404 36.32 20.50 2.48
N LEU A 405 35.21 19.82 2.78
CA LEU A 405 33.89 20.14 2.29
C LEU A 405 32.84 19.85 3.34
N ILE A 406 31.88 20.76 3.52
CA ILE A 406 30.64 20.51 4.23
C ILE A 406 29.55 20.27 3.20
N VAL A 407 28.70 19.27 3.41
CA VAL A 407 27.51 19.03 2.59
C VAL A 407 26.28 19.18 3.46
N SER A 408 25.38 20.10 3.12
CA SER A 408 24.16 20.37 3.90
C SER A 408 22.97 20.64 2.99
N ILE A 409 21.85 19.96 3.22
CA ILE A 409 20.61 20.14 2.43
C ILE A 409 19.34 20.24 3.28
N ASP A 410 19.45 20.09 4.61
CA ASP A 410 18.29 20.05 5.49
C ASP A 410 17.71 21.45 5.68
N GLY A 411 16.42 21.58 5.36
CA GLY A 411 15.64 22.81 5.44
C GLY A 411 15.12 23.17 6.83
N SER A 412 15.37 22.35 7.84
CA SER A 412 14.84 22.54 9.19
C SER A 412 15.55 23.64 9.98
N GLU A 413 14.82 24.24 10.94
CA GLU A 413 15.40 25.17 11.92
C GLU A 413 16.42 24.49 12.83
N ALA A 414 16.23 23.20 13.13
CA ALA A 414 17.21 22.41 13.88
C ALA A 414 18.58 22.38 13.17
N ASN A 415 18.59 22.28 11.84
CA ASN A 415 19.82 22.35 11.07
C ASN A 415 20.45 23.75 11.12
N TYR A 416 19.65 24.84 11.10
CA TYR A 416 20.20 26.18 11.31
C TYR A 416 20.86 26.33 12.68
N ASN A 417 20.19 25.88 13.74
CA ASN A 417 20.77 25.88 15.08
C ASN A 417 22.06 25.04 15.16
N ALA A 418 22.16 23.98 14.36
CA ALA A 418 23.37 23.19 14.29
C ALA A 418 24.56 23.96 13.65
N PHE A 419 24.30 24.90 12.75
CA PHE A 419 25.33 25.72 12.10
C PHE A 419 25.57 27.05 12.82
N HIS A 420 24.62 27.50 13.64
CA HIS A 420 24.66 28.79 14.31
C HIS A 420 25.85 28.90 15.26
N GLY A 421 26.63 29.99 15.13
CA GLY A 421 27.79 30.27 15.97
C GLY A 421 29.06 29.48 15.62
N LEU A 422 29.04 28.63 14.59
CA LEU A 422 30.25 27.93 14.13
C LEU A 422 31.11 28.83 13.24
N ASN A 423 32.43 28.80 13.45
CA ASN A 423 33.38 29.42 12.54
C ASN A 423 33.71 28.47 11.38
N ILE A 424 33.01 28.63 10.26
CA ILE A 424 33.11 27.79 9.06
C ILE A 424 33.12 28.60 7.77
N GLU A 425 33.44 29.89 7.87
CA GLU A 425 33.56 30.78 6.71
C GLU A 425 34.68 30.32 5.76
N ASP A 426 35.72 29.68 6.31
CA ASP A 426 36.86 29.24 5.53
C ASP A 426 36.71 27.88 4.84
N ILE A 427 35.62 27.15 5.13
CA ILE A 427 35.38 25.80 4.68
C ILE A 427 34.34 25.80 3.56
N PRO A 428 34.64 25.21 2.38
CA PRO A 428 33.66 25.00 1.33
C PRO A 428 32.36 24.37 1.83
N LEU A 429 31.23 24.93 1.41
CA LEU A 429 29.89 24.40 1.70
C LEU A 429 29.15 24.09 0.41
N LEU A 430 28.92 22.79 0.17
CA LEU A 430 28.00 22.30 -0.86
C LEU A 430 26.58 22.27 -0.29
N PHE A 431 25.69 23.07 -0.89
CA PHE A 431 24.28 23.10 -0.54
C PHE A 431 23.37 22.70 -1.70
N ALA A 432 22.14 22.31 -1.38
CA ALA A 432 21.03 22.35 -2.32
C ALA A 432 20.07 23.47 -1.89
N PRO A 433 19.32 24.11 -2.81
CA PRO A 433 18.44 25.23 -2.46
C PRO A 433 17.41 24.94 -1.36
N MET A 434 17.12 23.69 -1.06
CA MET A 434 16.25 23.26 0.05
C MET A 434 16.83 23.56 1.45
N LEU A 435 18.14 23.75 1.57
CA LEU A 435 18.84 24.07 2.81
C LEU A 435 18.20 25.26 3.51
N GLN A 436 18.16 25.25 4.85
CA GLN A 436 17.65 26.39 5.62
C GLN A 436 18.40 27.68 5.23
N TYR A 437 17.68 28.64 4.65
CA TYR A 437 18.26 29.76 3.89
C TYR A 437 19.21 30.62 4.73
N GLN A 438 18.92 30.75 6.03
CA GLN A 438 19.74 31.51 6.98
C GLN A 438 21.16 30.95 7.17
N ILE A 439 21.41 29.67 6.84
CA ILE A 439 22.74 29.05 6.93
C ILE A 439 23.72 29.65 5.90
N ILE A 440 23.20 30.10 4.76
CA ILE A 440 23.99 30.63 3.64
C ILE A 440 23.74 32.10 3.34
N GLU A 441 22.74 32.71 3.97
CA GLU A 441 22.35 34.12 3.74
C GLU A 441 23.54 35.07 3.96
N SER A 442 24.27 34.91 5.07
CA SER A 442 25.43 35.72 5.42
C SER A 442 26.73 35.34 4.69
N ARG A 443 26.75 34.23 3.93
CA ARG A 443 27.97 33.76 3.25
C ARG A 443 28.07 34.30 1.84
N ALA A 444 29.21 34.93 1.55
CA ALA A 444 29.51 35.46 0.22
C ALA A 444 30.42 34.54 -0.60
N GLU A 445 31.33 33.81 0.04
CA GLU A 445 32.36 33.01 -0.62
C GLU A 445 32.30 31.53 -0.22
N LYS A 446 33.05 30.69 -0.95
CA LYS A 446 33.23 29.25 -0.67
C LYS A 446 31.91 28.46 -0.60
N LEU A 447 30.89 28.96 -1.29
CA LEU A 447 29.67 28.22 -1.57
C LEU A 447 29.84 27.38 -2.84
N LEU A 448 29.18 26.23 -2.86
CA LEU A 448 28.98 25.38 -4.03
C LEU A 448 27.54 24.90 -4.00
N HIS A 449 26.87 24.77 -5.14
CA HIS A 449 25.51 24.21 -5.16
C HIS A 449 25.38 22.94 -5.99
N THR A 450 24.45 22.09 -5.57
CA THR A 450 23.92 20.94 -6.32
C THR A 450 22.41 20.97 -6.31
N PHE A 451 21.78 20.09 -7.07
CA PHE A 451 20.34 19.91 -7.12
C PHE A 451 19.95 18.52 -6.62
N ILE A 452 18.74 18.38 -6.10
CA ILE A 452 18.22 17.12 -5.58
C ILE A 452 16.87 16.78 -6.20
N SER A 453 16.59 15.48 -6.37
CA SER A 453 15.39 15.01 -7.06
C SER A 453 14.08 15.39 -6.35
N ALA A 454 14.12 15.54 -5.02
CA ALA A 454 12.98 16.00 -4.23
C ALA A 454 12.75 17.52 -4.26
N ASP A 455 13.38 18.29 -5.16
CA ASP A 455 13.18 19.75 -5.29
C ASP A 455 12.53 20.13 -6.64
N PRO A 456 11.20 19.96 -6.78
CA PRO A 456 10.49 20.37 -7.99
C PRO A 456 10.48 21.89 -8.18
N THR A 457 10.59 22.67 -7.11
CA THR A 457 10.57 24.13 -7.13
C THR A 457 11.76 24.69 -7.90
N THR A 458 12.98 24.35 -7.48
CA THR A 458 14.20 24.78 -8.16
C THR A 458 14.28 24.19 -9.56
N LYS A 459 13.91 22.91 -9.73
CA LYS A 459 13.85 22.25 -11.05
C LYS A 459 13.05 23.07 -12.05
N HIS A 460 11.85 23.50 -11.66
CA HIS A 460 10.99 24.32 -12.49
C HIS A 460 11.59 25.70 -12.75
N PHE A 461 11.93 26.46 -11.71
CA PHE A 461 12.31 27.87 -11.87
C PHE A 461 13.65 28.05 -12.57
N MET A 462 14.64 27.18 -12.31
CA MET A 462 15.94 27.21 -12.99
C MET A 462 15.99 26.46 -14.32
N ASN A 463 14.88 25.82 -14.73
CA ASN A 463 14.80 25.03 -15.97
C ASN A 463 15.82 23.87 -16.00
N LEU A 464 15.94 23.13 -14.91
CA LEU A 464 16.91 22.05 -14.82
C LEU A 464 16.52 20.91 -15.78
N THR A 465 17.54 20.35 -16.41
CA THR A 465 17.45 19.27 -17.41
C THR A 465 18.30 18.08 -16.98
N GLU A 466 18.29 17.00 -17.77
CA GLU A 466 19.17 15.84 -17.54
C GLU A 466 20.67 16.18 -17.65
N ALA A 467 21.02 17.32 -18.25
CA ALA A 467 22.39 17.80 -18.29
C ALA A 467 22.86 18.42 -16.95
N ASP A 468 21.94 18.76 -16.05
CA ASP A 468 22.25 19.31 -14.74
C ASP A 468 22.50 18.18 -13.73
N PRO A 469 23.48 18.30 -12.81
CA PRO A 469 23.73 17.28 -11.79
C PRO A 469 22.62 17.30 -10.74
N ILE A 470 21.64 16.40 -10.88
CA ILE A 470 20.54 16.21 -9.94
C ILE A 470 20.79 14.90 -9.17
N PHE A 471 21.07 15.02 -7.88
CA PHE A 471 21.30 13.89 -6.99
C PHE A 471 19.99 13.30 -6.48
N GLN A 472 19.96 11.99 -6.28
CA GLN A 472 18.83 11.31 -5.65
C GLN A 472 18.75 11.71 -4.18
N THR A 473 17.56 12.13 -3.74
CA THR A 473 17.31 12.42 -2.33
C THR A 473 17.28 11.13 -1.52
N THR A 474 17.97 11.14 -0.38
CA THR A 474 17.97 10.10 0.66
C THR A 474 17.46 10.69 1.98
N PHE A 475 17.05 9.84 2.93
CA PHE A 475 16.62 10.27 4.27
C PHE A 475 17.68 11.06 5.06
N SER A 476 18.96 10.93 4.73
CA SER A 476 20.06 11.68 5.33
C SER A 476 20.91 12.39 4.27
N VAL A 477 21.47 13.55 4.62
CA VAL A 477 22.44 14.29 3.79
C VAL A 477 23.70 13.47 3.47
N THR A 478 23.99 12.41 4.23
CA THR A 478 25.06 11.46 3.92
C THR A 478 24.97 10.94 2.48
N GLY A 479 23.77 10.66 1.96
CA GLY A 479 23.61 10.21 0.58
C GLY A 479 23.97 11.27 -0.46
N THR A 480 23.69 12.55 -0.17
CA THR A 480 24.15 13.68 -1.01
C THR A 480 25.67 13.81 -0.97
N ALA A 481 26.29 13.61 0.20
CA ALA A 481 27.75 13.66 0.34
C ALA A 481 28.46 12.52 -0.42
N ILE A 482 27.89 11.31 -0.39
CA ILE A 482 28.36 10.17 -1.20
C ILE A 482 28.29 10.50 -2.68
N GLN A 483 27.13 10.96 -3.15
CA GLN A 483 26.94 11.31 -4.57
C GLN A 483 27.87 12.45 -5.00
N ALA A 484 28.08 13.45 -4.14
CA ALA A 484 29.02 14.54 -4.42
C ALA A 484 30.46 14.01 -4.61
N ALA A 485 30.94 13.15 -3.71
CA ALA A 485 32.27 12.56 -3.82
C ALA A 485 32.44 11.72 -5.10
N ILE A 486 31.46 10.86 -5.40
CA ILE A 486 31.48 10.03 -6.60
C ILE A 486 31.41 10.90 -7.86
N TYR A 487 30.56 11.92 -7.87
CA TYR A 487 30.44 12.86 -8.99
C TYR A 487 31.75 13.63 -9.24
N MET A 488 32.46 13.97 -8.16
CA MET A 488 33.81 14.55 -8.22
C MET A 488 34.87 13.57 -8.72
N GLY A 489 34.56 12.27 -8.88
CA GLY A 489 35.43 11.25 -9.44
C GLY A 489 36.07 10.31 -8.42
N CYS A 490 35.75 10.43 -7.12
CA CYS A 490 36.28 9.53 -6.11
C CYS A 490 35.82 8.09 -6.37
N ASP A 491 36.76 7.16 -6.46
CA ASP A 491 36.52 5.74 -6.74
C ASP A 491 36.59 4.86 -5.48
N GLU A 492 36.97 5.45 -4.34
CA GLU A 492 36.85 4.84 -3.02
C GLU A 492 36.22 5.82 -2.02
N ILE A 493 35.19 5.35 -1.30
CA ILE A 493 34.44 6.11 -0.30
C ILE A 493 34.55 5.39 1.05
N VAL A 494 35.03 6.12 2.05
CA VAL A 494 35.24 5.63 3.42
C VAL A 494 34.21 6.28 4.34
N PHE A 495 33.46 5.48 5.08
CA PHE A 495 32.54 5.94 6.10
C PHE A 495 33.21 5.94 7.47
N SER A 496 33.15 7.07 8.17
CA SER A 496 33.58 7.21 9.56
C SER A 496 32.49 7.93 10.36
N GLY A 497 32.23 7.49 11.59
CA GLY A 497 31.12 8.01 12.40
C GLY A 497 29.71 7.78 11.83
N GLN A 498 29.53 6.89 10.84
CA GLN A 498 28.21 6.54 10.29
C GLN A 498 27.62 5.33 11.04
N ASP A 499 27.29 5.53 12.32
CA ASP A 499 26.92 4.41 13.19
C ASP A 499 25.53 3.84 12.95
N LEU A 500 24.55 4.67 12.55
CA LEU A 500 23.17 4.26 12.23
C LEU A 500 22.51 3.34 13.29
N SER A 501 22.96 3.51 14.52
CA SER A 501 22.58 2.73 15.70
C SER A 501 23.08 3.45 16.95
N TYR A 502 22.84 2.87 18.13
CA TYR A 502 23.29 3.41 19.42
C TYR A 502 24.36 2.51 20.06
N PRO A 503 25.63 2.57 19.63
CA PRO A 503 26.70 1.81 20.27
C PRO A 503 26.87 2.26 21.73
N GLY A 504 26.77 1.31 22.66
CA GLY A 504 26.87 1.60 24.10
C GLY A 504 25.82 2.59 24.62
N ASP A 505 24.62 2.60 24.03
CA ASP A 505 23.49 3.49 24.38
C ASP A 505 23.81 5.00 24.24
N LYS A 506 24.76 5.37 23.37
CA LYS A 506 25.06 6.76 23.01
C LYS A 506 24.46 7.13 21.65
N MET A 507 24.01 8.38 21.50
CA MET A 507 23.35 8.88 20.28
C MET A 507 24.30 9.57 19.30
N TYR A 508 25.20 10.42 19.81
CA TYR A 508 26.18 11.18 19.01
C TYR A 508 27.56 11.17 19.69
N ALA A 509 28.60 11.54 18.94
CA ALA A 509 29.90 11.90 19.51
C ALA A 509 29.83 13.23 20.29
N SER A 510 30.81 13.48 21.16
CA SER A 510 30.84 14.71 21.96
C SER A 510 30.86 15.98 21.07
N GLY A 511 30.25 17.06 21.56
CA GLY A 511 30.15 18.35 20.86
C GLY A 511 28.91 18.53 19.97
N ALA A 512 28.01 17.54 19.90
CA ALA A 512 26.69 17.69 19.26
C ALA A 512 25.68 18.37 20.22
N ASP A 513 25.79 19.70 20.39
CA ASP A 513 25.08 20.45 21.44
C ASP A 513 23.63 20.86 21.10
N HIS A 514 23.09 20.41 19.96
CA HIS A 514 21.77 20.80 19.48
C HIS A 514 20.60 19.97 20.07
N PHE A 515 20.89 18.97 20.91
CA PHE A 515 19.90 18.21 21.69
C PHE A 515 20.28 18.15 23.17
N SER A 516 19.29 18.24 24.08
CA SER A 516 19.55 18.07 25.51
C SER A 516 19.88 16.61 25.86
N GLU A 517 20.72 16.38 26.89
CA GLU A 517 21.07 15.04 27.37
C GLU A 517 19.84 14.19 27.75
N GLU A 518 18.80 14.83 28.30
CA GLU A 518 17.55 14.18 28.70
C GLU A 518 16.73 13.70 27.49
N SER A 519 16.70 14.49 26.41
CA SER A 519 16.05 14.13 25.14
C SER A 519 16.75 12.94 24.48
N MET A 520 18.09 12.93 24.52
CA MET A 520 18.90 11.83 23.98
C MET A 520 18.66 10.51 24.73
N LYS A 521 18.68 10.53 26.07
CA LYS A 521 18.41 9.32 26.89
C LYS A 521 17.01 8.74 26.65
N THR A 522 16.01 9.61 26.53
CA THR A 522 14.62 9.17 26.27
C THR A 522 14.51 8.48 24.91
N THR A 523 15.14 9.05 23.88
CA THR A 523 15.14 8.50 22.51
C THR A 523 15.81 7.13 22.44
N VAL A 524 16.96 6.96 23.10
CA VAL A 524 17.66 5.66 23.16
C VAL A 524 16.81 4.64 23.91
N ASN A 525 16.17 5.03 25.01
CA ASN A 525 15.32 4.12 25.79
C ASN A 525 14.08 3.63 25.04
N GLN A 526 13.53 4.44 24.13
CA GLN A 526 12.39 4.08 23.28
C GLN A 526 12.78 3.25 22.04
N ALA A 527 14.08 3.13 21.72
CA ALA A 527 14.57 2.37 20.58
C ALA A 527 14.44 0.85 20.83
N VAL A 528 13.45 0.22 20.21
CA VAL A 528 13.18 -1.24 20.34
C VAL A 528 13.75 -2.08 19.19
N LEU A 529 14.13 -1.44 18.08
CA LEU A 529 14.70 -2.14 16.93
C LEU A 529 16.17 -2.46 17.17
N GLN A 530 16.67 -3.47 16.46
CA GLN A 530 18.06 -3.90 16.52
C GLN A 530 18.66 -4.07 15.13
N VAL A 531 19.94 -3.78 15.01
CA VAL A 531 20.73 -3.95 13.78
C VAL A 531 22.07 -4.62 14.09
N GLU A 532 22.56 -5.45 13.18
CA GLU A 532 23.90 -6.04 13.31
C GLU A 532 24.98 -4.95 13.25
N ASN A 533 25.99 -5.06 14.11
CA ASN A 533 27.14 -4.17 14.11
C ASN A 533 28.36 -4.84 13.47
N VAL A 534 29.35 -4.05 13.08
CA VAL A 534 30.56 -4.56 12.40
C VAL A 534 31.43 -5.48 13.28
N SER A 535 31.24 -5.44 14.60
CA SER A 535 31.92 -6.32 15.57
C SER A 535 31.23 -7.68 15.76
N GLY A 536 30.18 -7.99 14.99
CA GLY A 536 29.45 -9.27 15.04
C GLY A 536 28.35 -9.34 16.11
N GLY A 537 28.08 -8.24 16.81
CA GLY A 537 26.96 -8.11 17.76
C GLY A 537 25.75 -7.41 17.18
N LYS A 538 24.83 -6.97 18.04
CA LYS A 538 23.69 -6.12 17.67
C LYS A 538 23.67 -4.84 18.50
N ASN A 539 23.33 -3.73 17.86
CA ASN A 539 23.06 -2.46 18.53
C ASN A 539 21.56 -2.16 18.50
N ARG A 540 21.09 -1.37 19.48
CA ARG A 540 19.76 -0.74 19.40
C ARG A 540 19.74 0.29 18.29
N THR A 541 18.59 0.45 17.64
CA THR A 541 18.37 1.45 16.59
C THR A 541 16.90 1.86 16.54
N ASN A 542 16.56 2.87 15.74
CA ASN A 542 15.19 3.33 15.53
C ASN A 542 14.79 3.25 14.05
N GLN A 543 13.52 3.54 13.75
CA GLN A 543 12.99 3.45 12.38
C GLN A 543 13.70 4.40 11.42
N ALA A 544 14.01 5.63 11.84
CA ALA A 544 14.67 6.63 11.00
C ALA A 544 16.10 6.22 10.61
N MET A 545 16.86 5.65 11.54
CA MET A 545 18.20 5.12 11.28
C MET A 545 18.16 3.86 10.41
N MET A 546 17.20 2.96 10.61
CA MET A 546 16.99 1.80 9.74
C MET A 546 16.66 2.22 8.31
N GLN A 547 15.82 3.24 8.15
CA GLN A 547 15.51 3.80 6.83
C GLN A 547 16.74 4.46 6.20
N THR A 548 17.51 5.23 6.98
CA THR A 548 18.76 5.83 6.51
C THR A 548 19.77 4.77 6.08
N LEU A 549 19.88 3.67 6.82
CA LEU A 549 20.71 2.52 6.47
C LEU A 549 20.26 1.91 5.14
N GLN A 550 18.97 1.61 4.98
CA GLN A 550 18.44 1.02 3.75
C GLN A 550 18.63 1.95 2.54
N ASP A 551 18.44 3.25 2.71
CA ASP A 551 18.68 4.25 1.68
C ASP A 551 20.14 4.30 1.24
N ILE A 552 21.08 4.31 2.20
CA ILE A 552 22.52 4.28 1.90
C ILE A 552 22.87 2.98 1.16
N GLU A 553 22.39 1.82 1.63
CA GLU A 553 22.60 0.52 0.98
C GLU A 553 22.09 0.52 -0.47
N ASN A 554 20.88 1.03 -0.70
CA ASN A 554 20.27 1.13 -2.02
C ASN A 554 21.07 2.09 -2.92
N LEU A 555 21.50 3.24 -2.38
CA LEU A 555 22.26 4.23 -3.12
C LEU A 555 23.61 3.67 -3.57
N ILE A 556 24.40 3.09 -2.66
CA ILE A 556 25.74 2.60 -3.00
C ILE A 556 25.71 1.36 -3.89
N ALA A 557 24.64 0.57 -3.85
CA ALA A 557 24.43 -0.54 -4.78
C ALA A 557 24.31 -0.07 -6.25
N SER A 558 23.92 1.19 -6.49
CA SER A 558 23.87 1.79 -7.85
C SER A 558 25.25 2.19 -8.40
N PHE A 559 26.31 2.09 -7.58
CA PHE A 559 27.69 2.45 -7.95
C PHE A 559 28.66 1.26 -7.82
N PRO A 560 28.51 0.18 -8.63
CA PRO A 560 29.29 -1.06 -8.47
C PRO A 560 30.79 -0.89 -8.73
N ASN A 561 31.21 0.19 -9.40
CA ASN A 561 32.61 0.49 -9.70
C ASN A 561 33.31 1.31 -8.61
N VAL A 562 32.59 1.71 -7.55
CA VAL A 562 33.13 2.47 -6.42
C VAL A 562 33.34 1.51 -5.27
N ARG A 563 34.51 1.58 -4.63
CA ARG A 563 34.80 0.79 -3.43
C ARG A 563 34.29 1.51 -2.19
N PHE A 564 33.43 0.85 -1.41
CA PHE A 564 32.91 1.41 -0.16
C PHE A 564 33.52 0.70 1.06
N ILE A 565 34.03 1.47 2.01
CA ILE A 565 34.64 0.97 3.25
C ILE A 565 33.92 1.58 4.44
N ASN A 566 33.64 0.77 5.46
CA ASN A 566 33.07 1.21 6.72
C ASN A 566 34.12 1.07 7.85
N THR A 567 34.56 2.21 8.40
CA THR A 567 35.50 2.26 9.54
C THR A 567 34.80 2.48 10.87
N SER A 568 33.47 2.69 10.89
CA SER A 568 32.69 2.87 12.11
C SER A 568 32.68 1.61 12.96
N ARG A 569 33.72 1.45 13.79
CA ARG A 569 34.08 0.22 14.50
C ARG A 569 32.99 -0.33 15.42
N ALA A 570 32.11 0.53 15.89
CA ALA A 570 31.00 0.16 16.76
C ALA A 570 29.62 0.33 16.07
N GLY A 571 29.59 0.80 14.83
CA GLY A 571 28.39 1.11 14.08
C GLY A 571 27.70 -0.09 13.44
N ALA A 572 26.54 0.17 12.85
CA ALA A 572 25.78 -0.80 12.07
C ALA A 572 26.59 -1.30 10.88
N LYS A 573 26.40 -2.57 10.55
CA LYS A 573 26.90 -3.13 9.29
C LYS A 573 26.09 -2.55 8.14
N ILE A 574 26.78 -1.98 7.16
CA ILE A 574 26.19 -1.42 5.94
C ILE A 574 26.46 -2.42 4.82
N LYS A 575 25.43 -2.97 4.17
CA LYS A 575 25.62 -3.86 3.01
C LYS A 575 26.38 -3.15 1.90
N HIS A 576 27.07 -3.91 1.05
CA HIS A 576 27.93 -3.41 -0.03
C HIS A 576 29.17 -2.62 0.44
N THR A 577 29.46 -2.60 1.74
CA THR A 577 30.72 -2.06 2.29
C THR A 577 31.65 -3.17 2.77
N LEU A 578 32.95 -2.90 2.74
CA LEU A 578 33.97 -3.68 3.43
C LEU A 578 34.25 -3.05 4.79
N TRP A 579 34.24 -3.84 5.86
CA TRP A 579 34.76 -3.36 7.14
C TRP A 579 36.29 -3.34 7.11
N GLU A 580 36.89 -2.21 7.48
CA GLU A 580 38.31 -2.06 7.75
C GLU A 580 38.52 -1.01 8.86
N SER A 581 39.52 -1.17 9.72
CA SER A 581 39.90 -0.12 10.68
C SER A 581 40.46 1.13 9.95
N MET A 582 40.22 2.33 10.48
CA MET A 582 40.75 3.57 9.91
C MET A 582 42.29 3.56 9.80
N GLU A 583 43.00 2.89 10.70
CA GLU A 583 44.46 2.70 10.66
C GLU A 583 44.90 1.92 9.41
N SER A 584 44.18 0.84 9.08
CA SER A 584 44.40 0.03 7.86
C SER A 584 44.21 0.88 6.61
N VAL A 585 43.12 1.67 6.57
CA VAL A 585 42.84 2.59 5.46
C VAL A 585 43.97 3.62 5.33
N LEU A 586 44.39 4.27 6.42
CA LEU A 586 45.47 5.26 6.41
C LEU A 586 46.79 4.68 5.91
N SER A 587 47.13 3.46 6.32
CA SER A 587 48.36 2.79 5.88
C SER A 587 48.41 2.56 4.36
N ARG A 588 47.26 2.36 3.70
CA ARG A 588 47.18 2.23 2.23
C ARG A 588 47.45 3.54 1.49
N TYR A 589 47.20 4.68 2.14
CA TYR A 589 47.22 6.00 1.52
C TYR A 589 48.30 6.94 2.03
N TYR A 590 49.14 6.50 2.96
CA TYR A 590 50.22 7.30 3.53
C TYR A 590 51.15 7.95 2.47
N ASN A 591 51.26 7.35 1.28
CA ASN A 591 52.08 7.88 0.18
C ASN A 591 51.32 8.77 -0.82
N ARG A 592 49.99 8.91 -0.72
CA ARG A 592 49.19 9.80 -1.57
C ARG A 592 49.05 11.15 -0.89
N VAL A 593 49.39 12.25 -1.55
CA VAL A 593 49.24 13.59 -0.96
C VAL A 593 48.06 14.29 -1.63
N VAL A 594 47.13 14.78 -0.82
CA VAL A 594 46.05 15.66 -1.24
C VAL A 594 46.48 17.09 -0.96
N ASP A 595 46.41 17.93 -1.99
CA ASP A 595 46.51 19.36 -1.78
C ASP A 595 45.22 19.84 -1.11
N GLU A 596 45.33 20.22 0.16
CA GLU A 596 44.20 20.64 0.99
C GLU A 596 43.44 21.85 0.42
N LYS A 597 44.06 22.62 -0.49
CA LYS A 597 43.44 23.76 -1.17
C LYS A 597 42.95 23.44 -2.58
N ALA A 598 43.10 22.20 -3.07
CA ALA A 598 42.69 21.80 -4.41
C ALA A 598 41.22 22.14 -4.68
N LEU A 599 40.33 21.80 -3.75
CA LEU A 599 38.89 22.07 -3.88
C LEU A 599 38.60 23.56 -3.99
N ILE A 600 39.20 24.38 -3.13
CA ILE A 600 39.02 25.83 -3.17
C ILE A 600 39.52 26.42 -4.49
N ARG A 601 40.68 25.95 -5.01
CA ARG A 601 41.22 26.41 -6.29
C ARG A 601 40.35 26.01 -7.48
N GLU A 602 39.87 24.78 -7.52
CA GLU A 602 38.94 24.33 -8.56
C GLU A 602 37.64 25.14 -8.50
N MET A 603 37.12 25.40 -7.29
CA MET A 603 35.95 26.26 -7.09
C MET A 603 36.11 27.67 -7.60
N ALA A 604 37.24 28.31 -7.29
CA ALA A 604 37.52 29.68 -7.74
C ALA A 604 37.66 29.80 -9.26
N ALA A 605 38.01 28.71 -9.96
CA ALA A 605 38.17 28.67 -11.40
C ALA A 605 36.87 28.35 -12.18
N MET A 606 35.79 27.98 -11.48
CA MET A 606 34.55 27.57 -12.14
C MET A 606 33.73 28.76 -12.65
N PRO A 607 33.18 28.67 -13.88
CA PRO A 607 32.27 29.68 -14.38
C PRO A 607 30.91 29.61 -13.66
N LEU A 608 30.26 30.76 -13.51
CA LEU A 608 28.85 30.84 -13.12
C LEU A 608 27.94 30.50 -14.31
N TYR A 609 26.63 30.43 -14.06
CA TYR A 609 25.65 30.21 -15.11
C TYR A 609 25.69 31.30 -16.18
N ASP A 610 25.38 30.91 -17.42
CA ASP A 610 25.25 31.87 -18.51
C ASP A 610 24.14 32.91 -18.22
N HIS A 611 24.32 34.11 -18.77
CA HIS A 611 23.38 35.21 -18.59
C HIS A 611 21.96 34.88 -19.09
N ALA A 612 21.79 33.95 -20.03
CA ALA A 612 20.47 33.59 -20.54
C ALA A 612 19.67 32.77 -19.52
N ARG A 613 20.31 31.82 -18.82
CA ARG A 613 19.69 31.07 -17.72
C ARG A 613 19.35 32.01 -16.55
N VAL A 614 20.30 32.85 -16.14
CA VAL A 614 20.08 33.84 -15.06
C VAL A 614 18.89 34.73 -15.40
N ARG A 615 18.87 35.33 -16.60
CA ARG A 615 17.77 36.19 -17.06
C ARG A 615 16.42 35.46 -17.10
N LYS A 616 16.36 34.24 -17.64
CA LYS A 616 15.12 33.46 -17.70
C LYS A 616 14.57 33.12 -16.31
N THR A 617 15.44 32.78 -15.36
CA THR A 617 15.04 32.56 -13.96
C THR A 617 14.47 33.84 -13.37
N HIS A 618 15.15 34.98 -13.54
CA HIS A 618 14.64 36.29 -13.10
C HIS A 618 13.28 36.62 -13.71
N GLU A 619 13.09 36.43 -15.02
CA GLU A 619 11.81 36.68 -15.70
C GLU A 619 10.67 35.82 -15.13
N ARG A 620 10.95 34.54 -14.79
CA ARG A 620 9.96 33.65 -14.17
C ARG A 620 9.58 34.11 -12.77
N ILE A 621 10.56 34.41 -11.92
CA ILE A 621 10.28 34.84 -10.54
C ILE A 621 9.61 36.22 -10.52
N ASN A 622 10.00 37.14 -11.41
CA ASN A 622 9.37 38.46 -11.51
C ASN A 622 7.87 38.41 -11.83
N ARG A 623 7.43 37.44 -12.61
CA ARG A 623 6.02 37.23 -13.00
C ARG A 623 5.23 36.40 -12.00
N LEU A 624 5.92 35.62 -11.16
CA LEU A 624 5.32 34.62 -10.29
C LEU A 624 4.25 35.18 -9.33
N PRO A 625 4.45 36.32 -8.62
CA PRO A 625 3.42 36.84 -7.72
C PRO A 625 2.08 37.09 -8.41
N GLU A 626 2.11 37.64 -9.63
CA GLU A 626 0.91 37.91 -10.42
C GLU A 626 0.29 36.63 -10.96
N GLN A 627 1.12 35.66 -11.39
CA GLN A 627 0.64 34.34 -11.81
C GLN A 627 -0.06 33.58 -10.68
N ILE A 628 0.43 33.69 -9.43
CA ILE A 628 -0.23 33.08 -8.27
C ILE A 628 -1.60 33.74 -8.03
N LYS A 629 -1.71 35.07 -8.11
CA LYS A 629 -3.01 35.77 -7.98
C LYS A 629 -4.02 35.36 -9.06
N GLN A 630 -3.57 35.22 -10.31
CA GLN A 630 -4.41 34.73 -11.41
C GLN A 630 -4.86 33.27 -11.19
N CYS A 631 -3.95 32.44 -10.68
CA CYS A 631 -4.27 31.07 -10.28
C CYS A 631 -5.29 31.05 -9.14
N GLU A 632 -5.13 31.89 -8.12
CA GLU A 632 -6.06 32.02 -7.00
C GLU A 632 -7.47 32.41 -7.47
N GLN A 633 -7.60 33.35 -8.41
CA GLN A 633 -8.89 33.71 -9.00
C GLN A 633 -9.53 32.52 -9.75
N SER A 634 -8.72 31.78 -10.50
CA SER A 634 -9.17 30.59 -11.24
C SER A 634 -9.63 29.48 -10.28
N LEU A 635 -8.90 29.25 -9.19
CA LEU A 635 -9.25 28.30 -8.14
C LEU A 635 -10.57 28.70 -7.45
N LYS A 636 -10.75 29.98 -7.09
CA LYS A 636 -12.02 30.49 -6.53
C LYS A 636 -13.19 30.24 -7.49
N TRP A 637 -12.97 30.47 -8.78
CA TRP A 637 -13.98 30.20 -9.80
C TRP A 637 -14.31 28.69 -9.91
N ILE A 638 -13.32 27.80 -9.85
CA ILE A 638 -13.55 26.34 -9.83
C ILE A 638 -14.40 25.96 -8.62
N VAL A 639 -14.12 26.46 -7.41
CA VAL A 639 -14.95 26.18 -6.22
C VAL A 639 -16.41 26.59 -6.45
N GLN A 640 -16.64 27.75 -7.07
CA GLN A 640 -17.99 28.20 -7.40
C GLN A 640 -18.69 27.27 -8.40
N GLN A 641 -17.98 26.80 -9.43
CA GLN A 641 -18.53 25.86 -10.40
C GLN A 641 -18.83 24.49 -9.77
N VAL A 642 -17.96 23.98 -8.90
CA VAL A 642 -18.22 22.70 -8.21
C VAL A 642 -19.41 22.82 -7.24
N ASN A 643 -19.59 23.97 -6.58
CA ASN A 643 -20.78 24.22 -5.75
C ASN A 643 -22.08 24.32 -6.56
N LEU A 644 -22.00 24.76 -7.83
CA LEU A 644 -23.13 24.74 -8.75
C LEU A 644 -23.43 23.30 -9.19
N LEU A 645 -22.38 22.57 -9.55
CA LEU A 645 -22.44 21.16 -9.94
C LEU A 645 -23.09 20.29 -8.85
N SER A 646 -22.72 20.48 -7.58
CA SER A 646 -23.28 19.74 -6.45
C SER A 646 -24.79 19.95 -6.26
N LYS A 647 -25.34 21.09 -6.70
CA LYS A 647 -26.78 21.39 -6.63
C LYS A 647 -27.56 20.84 -7.82
N MET A 648 -26.89 20.66 -8.95
CA MET A 648 -27.52 20.31 -10.23
C MET A 648 -27.45 18.82 -10.56
N ARG A 649 -26.53 18.07 -9.93
CA ARG A 649 -26.26 16.66 -10.22
C ARG A 649 -27.48 15.73 -10.13
N GLU A 650 -28.53 16.12 -9.41
CA GLU A 650 -29.76 15.33 -9.25
C GLU A 650 -30.88 15.73 -10.23
N THR A 651 -30.83 16.92 -10.84
CA THR A 651 -31.99 17.51 -11.54
C THR A 651 -31.70 18.08 -12.93
N GLU A 652 -30.45 18.41 -13.26
CA GLU A 652 -30.08 19.15 -14.48
C GLU A 652 -28.81 18.59 -15.17
N LEU A 653 -28.82 17.29 -15.47
CA LEU A 653 -27.65 16.52 -15.97
C LEU A 653 -26.98 17.11 -17.23
N ASP A 654 -27.75 17.60 -18.21
CA ASP A 654 -27.18 18.17 -19.46
C ASP A 654 -26.32 19.41 -19.18
N LYS A 655 -26.70 20.21 -18.18
CA LYS A 655 -25.93 21.40 -17.79
C LYS A 655 -24.70 21.02 -16.96
N CYS A 656 -24.75 19.92 -16.20
CA CYS A 656 -23.59 19.40 -15.46
C CYS A 656 -22.42 19.09 -16.39
N SER A 657 -22.67 18.45 -17.54
CA SER A 657 -21.62 18.17 -18.54
C SER A 657 -20.89 19.45 -18.99
N SER A 658 -21.65 20.50 -19.32
CA SER A 658 -21.05 21.79 -19.74
C SER A 658 -20.26 22.48 -18.62
N VAL A 659 -20.66 22.30 -17.35
CA VAL A 659 -19.91 22.84 -16.21
C VAL A 659 -18.61 22.07 -16.00
N ILE A 660 -18.66 20.74 -16.11
CA ILE A 660 -17.49 19.86 -16.02
C ILE A 660 -16.43 20.25 -17.05
N ASP A 661 -16.82 20.40 -18.33
CA ASP A 661 -15.88 20.79 -19.41
C ASP A 661 -15.14 22.11 -19.10
N LYS A 662 -15.87 23.09 -18.56
CA LYS A 662 -15.27 24.39 -18.19
C LYS A 662 -14.35 24.29 -16.98
N ILE A 663 -14.67 23.42 -16.01
CA ILE A 663 -13.79 23.15 -14.88
C ILE A 663 -12.50 22.50 -15.38
N ASP A 664 -12.59 21.51 -16.27
CA ASP A 664 -11.43 20.83 -16.83
C ASP A 664 -10.53 21.78 -17.62
N ASP A 665 -11.11 22.67 -18.43
CA ASP A 665 -10.36 23.71 -19.14
C ASP A 665 -9.61 24.66 -18.20
N ALA A 666 -10.25 25.05 -17.09
CA ALA A 666 -9.62 25.89 -16.08
C ALA A 666 -8.52 25.14 -15.33
N TRP A 667 -8.77 23.89 -14.94
CA TRP A 667 -7.81 23.02 -14.28
C TRP A 667 -6.59 22.75 -15.16
N LEU A 668 -6.79 22.51 -16.46
CA LEU A 668 -5.72 22.32 -17.43
C LEU A 668 -4.82 23.56 -17.56
N LYS A 669 -5.40 24.77 -17.51
CA LYS A 669 -4.63 26.03 -17.50
C LYS A 669 -3.82 26.18 -16.21
N ILE A 670 -4.40 25.82 -15.07
CA ILE A 670 -3.72 25.85 -13.76
C ILE A 670 -2.54 24.88 -13.76
N THR A 671 -2.76 23.62 -14.13
CA THR A 671 -1.73 22.55 -14.10
C THR A 671 -0.57 22.80 -15.06
N LYS A 672 -0.81 23.48 -16.19
CA LYS A 672 0.24 23.95 -17.11
C LYS A 672 0.96 25.22 -16.64
N GLY A 673 0.44 25.88 -15.60
CA GLY A 673 0.95 27.14 -15.09
C GLY A 673 2.25 27.00 -14.30
N SER A 674 3.03 28.07 -14.26
CA SER A 674 4.26 28.16 -13.47
C SER A 674 4.02 27.96 -11.96
N PRO A 675 2.97 28.54 -11.33
CA PRO A 675 2.70 28.30 -9.91
C PRO A 675 2.45 26.84 -9.58
N PHE A 676 1.77 26.09 -10.47
CA PHE A 676 1.49 24.68 -10.24
C PHE A 676 2.75 23.84 -10.23
N ASN A 677 3.54 23.94 -11.30
CA ASN A 677 4.76 23.15 -11.49
C ASN A 677 5.87 23.51 -10.49
N GLY A 678 5.96 24.78 -10.07
CA GLY A 678 7.00 25.23 -9.13
C GLY A 678 6.61 25.16 -7.66
N LEU A 679 5.33 25.28 -7.31
CA LEU A 679 4.90 25.49 -5.92
C LEU A 679 3.82 24.48 -5.49
N PHE A 680 2.67 24.41 -6.18
CA PHE A 680 1.53 23.63 -5.69
C PHE A 680 1.78 22.12 -5.64
N ILE A 681 2.59 21.56 -6.55
CA ILE A 681 3.00 20.14 -6.49
C ILE A 681 3.57 19.78 -5.12
N ARG A 682 4.32 20.70 -4.50
CA ARG A 682 4.93 20.50 -3.19
C ARG A 682 4.02 20.95 -2.05
N ALA A 683 3.39 22.11 -2.19
CA ALA A 683 2.54 22.71 -1.15
C ALA A 683 1.28 21.88 -0.86
N CYS A 684 0.75 21.20 -1.89
CA CYS A 684 -0.50 20.44 -1.82
C CYS A 684 -0.30 18.99 -2.24
N TRP A 685 0.88 18.42 -1.97
CA TRP A 685 1.25 17.06 -2.40
C TRP A 685 0.21 16.02 -1.99
N GLY A 686 -0.27 16.09 -0.75
CA GLY A 686 -1.26 15.15 -0.23
C GLY A 686 -2.59 15.23 -0.97
N GLY A 687 -3.13 16.45 -1.17
CA GLY A 687 -4.35 16.65 -1.97
C GLY A 687 -4.20 16.18 -3.41
N LEU A 688 -3.05 16.47 -4.04
CA LEU A 688 -2.77 16.07 -5.42
C LEU A 688 -2.64 14.56 -5.56
N LYS A 689 -1.94 13.89 -4.63
CA LYS A 689 -1.78 12.44 -4.64
C LYS A 689 -3.13 11.74 -4.47
N ARG A 690 -3.99 12.25 -3.58
CA ARG A 690 -5.35 11.74 -3.44
C ARG A 690 -6.17 11.91 -4.71
N LEU A 691 -6.15 13.10 -5.35
CA LEU A 691 -6.85 13.31 -6.62
C LEU A 691 -6.33 12.34 -7.69
N GLU A 692 -5.01 12.22 -7.84
CA GLU A 692 -4.35 11.34 -8.82
C GLU A 692 -4.80 9.88 -8.66
N VAL A 693 -4.73 9.36 -7.45
CA VAL A 693 -5.13 7.98 -7.14
C VAL A 693 -6.62 7.76 -7.38
N GLN A 694 -7.45 8.80 -7.31
CA GLN A 694 -8.91 8.70 -7.52
C GLN A 694 -9.34 8.98 -8.96
N LEU A 695 -8.43 9.37 -9.87
CA LEU A 695 -8.77 9.67 -11.28
C LEU A 695 -9.42 8.50 -12.01
N TYR A 696 -9.19 7.25 -11.57
CA TYR A 696 -9.87 6.10 -12.16
C TYR A 696 -11.39 6.16 -11.95
N LYS A 697 -11.88 6.75 -10.85
CA LYS A 697 -13.33 6.91 -10.62
C LYS A 697 -13.96 7.79 -11.69
N LEU A 698 -13.27 8.84 -12.11
CA LEU A 698 -13.71 9.69 -13.22
C LEU A 698 -13.71 8.92 -14.55
N LYS A 699 -12.69 8.08 -14.78
CA LYS A 699 -12.58 7.26 -16.00
C LYS A 699 -13.65 6.15 -16.08
N ASP A 700 -14.00 5.57 -14.93
CA ASP A 700 -14.95 4.46 -14.82
C ASP A 700 -16.39 4.93 -14.62
N ALA A 701 -16.62 6.24 -14.47
CA ALA A 701 -17.94 6.82 -14.30
C ALA A 701 -18.85 6.53 -15.50
N ASN A 702 -20.01 5.94 -15.23
CA ASN A 702 -21.02 5.56 -16.22
C ASN A 702 -22.09 6.64 -16.41
N SER A 703 -22.09 7.67 -15.56
CA SER A 703 -23.07 8.77 -15.59
C SER A 703 -22.43 10.13 -15.31
N VAL A 704 -23.09 11.20 -15.77
CA VAL A 704 -22.67 12.59 -15.47
C VAL A 704 -22.79 12.89 -13.97
N SER A 705 -23.69 12.22 -13.24
CA SER A 705 -23.80 12.35 -11.79
C SER A 705 -22.56 11.77 -11.09
N GLU A 706 -22.11 10.58 -11.47
CA GLU A 706 -20.89 9.97 -10.92
C GLU A 706 -19.65 10.82 -11.22
N GLN A 707 -19.57 11.39 -12.43
CA GLN A 707 -18.54 12.36 -12.75
C GLN A 707 -18.64 13.56 -11.79
N ALA A 708 -19.82 14.17 -11.64
CA ALA A 708 -20.03 15.30 -10.74
C ALA A 708 -19.62 15.03 -9.28
N ASP A 709 -19.88 13.82 -8.79
CA ASP A 709 -19.48 13.39 -7.44
C ASP A 709 -17.96 13.40 -7.28
N PHE A 710 -17.20 12.95 -8.28
CA PHE A 710 -15.74 13.04 -8.27
C PHE A 710 -15.23 14.48 -8.07
N TYR A 711 -15.80 15.46 -8.80
CA TYR A 711 -15.40 16.86 -8.66
C TYR A 711 -15.72 17.40 -7.26
N CYS A 712 -16.87 17.00 -6.70
CA CYS A 712 -17.32 17.43 -5.38
C CYS A 712 -16.47 16.83 -4.25
N GLU A 713 -16.14 15.54 -4.35
CA GLU A 713 -15.47 14.77 -3.31
C GLU A 713 -13.94 14.93 -3.34
N TYR A 714 -13.32 15.01 -4.53
CA TYR A 714 -11.87 15.00 -4.65
C TYR A 714 -11.30 16.33 -5.13
N MET A 715 -11.87 16.94 -6.17
CA MET A 715 -11.30 18.18 -6.71
C MET A 715 -11.56 19.38 -5.79
N LYS A 716 -12.78 19.56 -5.28
CA LYS A 716 -13.10 20.71 -4.42
C LYS A 716 -12.23 20.79 -3.16
N PRO A 717 -12.00 19.69 -2.39
CA PRO A 717 -11.09 19.75 -1.25
C PRO A 717 -9.65 20.11 -1.64
N LEU A 718 -9.13 19.57 -2.75
CA LEU A 718 -7.81 19.96 -3.25
C LEU A 718 -7.74 21.44 -3.62
N VAL A 719 -8.72 21.94 -4.38
CA VAL A 719 -8.75 23.36 -4.79
C VAL A 719 -8.84 24.27 -3.57
N GLN A 720 -9.57 23.86 -2.53
CA GLN A 720 -9.63 24.60 -1.27
C GLN A 720 -8.28 24.57 -0.52
N GLU A 721 -7.60 23.42 -0.49
CA GLU A 721 -6.23 23.28 0.05
C GLU A 721 -5.26 24.23 -0.68
N MET A 722 -5.31 24.27 -2.01
CA MET A 722 -4.51 25.18 -2.83
C MET A 722 -4.82 26.66 -2.55
N LEU A 723 -6.10 27.02 -2.39
CA LEU A 723 -6.48 28.39 -2.03
C LEU A 723 -5.93 28.82 -0.67
N ASN A 724 -5.90 27.90 0.30
CA ASN A 724 -5.44 28.20 1.65
C ASN A 724 -3.95 28.54 1.70
N VAL A 725 -3.14 27.97 0.81
CA VAL A 725 -1.68 28.25 0.75
C VAL A 725 -1.31 29.45 -0.13
N CYS A 726 -2.24 29.96 -0.97
CA CYS A 726 -1.98 31.09 -1.86
C CYS A 726 -1.38 32.34 -1.17
N PRO A 727 -1.89 32.81 -0.01
CA PRO A 727 -1.35 34.01 0.63
C PRO A 727 0.15 33.89 0.97
N GLU A 728 0.54 32.78 1.61
CA GLU A 728 1.93 32.53 1.98
C GLU A 728 2.82 32.32 0.74
N LEU A 729 2.32 31.66 -0.31
CA LEU A 729 3.05 31.52 -1.58
C LEU A 729 3.28 32.88 -2.25
N ILE A 730 2.32 33.81 -2.17
CA ILE A 730 2.49 35.18 -2.69
C ILE A 730 3.59 35.88 -1.90
N GLU A 731 3.57 35.84 -0.56
CA GLU A 731 4.61 36.43 0.29
C GLU A 731 6.00 35.89 -0.04
N ILE A 732 6.15 34.57 -0.11
CA ILE A 732 7.41 33.91 -0.50
C ILE A 732 7.86 34.37 -1.89
N SER A 733 6.94 34.45 -2.86
CA SER A 733 7.28 34.86 -4.24
C SER A 733 7.71 36.33 -4.34
N VAL A 734 7.14 37.21 -3.51
CA VAL A 734 7.51 38.63 -3.45
C VAL A 734 8.88 38.79 -2.83
N GLU A 735 9.15 38.10 -1.72
CA GLU A 735 10.46 38.12 -1.07
C GLU A 735 11.55 37.54 -1.96
N ALA A 736 11.30 36.40 -2.62
CA ALA A 736 12.24 35.82 -3.59
C ALA A 736 12.55 36.77 -4.76
N LYS A 737 11.54 37.52 -5.23
CA LYS A 737 11.71 38.57 -6.24
C LYS A 737 12.61 39.70 -5.73
N VAL A 738 12.43 40.15 -4.49
CA VAL A 738 13.27 41.18 -3.88
C VAL A 738 14.72 40.70 -3.76
N ARG A 739 14.93 39.48 -3.27
CA ARG A 739 16.26 38.86 -3.14
C ARG A 739 16.98 38.80 -4.49
N LEU A 740 16.32 38.32 -5.54
CA LEU A 740 16.90 38.30 -6.89
C LEU A 740 17.15 39.70 -7.46
N GLY A 741 16.30 40.67 -7.15
CA GLY A 741 16.46 42.06 -7.61
C GLY A 741 17.71 42.76 -7.11
N SER A 742 18.36 42.26 -6.06
CA SER A 742 19.62 42.79 -5.54
C SER A 742 20.86 42.47 -6.41
N VAL A 743 20.70 41.67 -7.48
CA VAL A 743 21.77 41.11 -8.32
C VAL A 743 21.90 41.79 -9.70
N VAL A 744 20.97 42.69 -10.07
CA VAL A 744 20.96 43.36 -11.39
C VAL A 744 21.61 44.74 -11.36
#